data_AF-A0A7C5RF47-F1
#
_entry.id   AF-A0A7C5RF47-F1
#
_cell.length_a   1.000
_cell.length_b   1.000
_cell.length_c   1.000
_cell.angle_alpha   90.00
_cell.angle_beta   90.00
_cell.angle_gamma   90.00
#
_symmetry.space_group_name_H-M   'P 1'
#
loop_
_entity.id
_entity.type
_entity.pdbx_description
1 polymer ?
#
loop_
_entity_poly.entity_id
_entity_poly.type
_entity_poly.pdbx_seq_one_letter_code
_entity_poly.pdbx_strand_id
1 'polypeptide(L)'
;MSESALTLAEFMERFGPTLMERARRAFPPVVERASLVPRGRKPMGIQALASTAMVESLKRHRAGFLVAEMSTGKTKMALDALMGYNPRGRYLVMCPPHLVAKWRREAETEGFHAVILSSLEDIRRLPALPTPLVAVLSREKAKLGPGWRPAYVVKSLKHRDTLIRYAACPSCGRPVRDKDGIPLSPSGARETLARKKRACPVCGEPLWQVAPPRRVALADALKRFLPKGFFDVLVLDEAHEYKGQGSAQGIVAGVLADWVGRVLVLTGTLFGGYASTLFALFRRFLPGFREEYGPNDLDTFVARYGVLERVVAYPEEDGRRSRRRSSPQTKEKPGLSPLLLPYLLPYTAFVRLPEVAEGLPPYREEVIYLDLEEPHKSLVKAFYNQLKAAVKEALARGSKRLLGGYLQGALNGPDAHFTDVEVRDPESGWVVAQMRAVGEDYLSPKEKWLIRLLSEEKSEGRRILVYVQNTGSKDQVARLTRVLTEAGFRAVGLYADTVKPEEREAWLRRKVAEGVDVLVAHPRLVQTGLDLVDFPTLVFHQVEYSVYTLRQAARRSLRIGQTRPVKVFFLAYRETLQEAAISLVATKARSSLALEGELVEGGLAVASEEDPTLVLAQVLAGKKSLAPASFWENLAGVDTAENPAREALVQAAQQALAEFAQIHLPTLKESRRVRVGKTWTVLPAGQPVLFEEVV
;
A
#
# COMPACT_ATOMS: atom_id res chain seq x y z
N MET A 1 18.87 -43.59 -4.95
CA MET A 1 19.46 -42.27 -5.28
C MET A 1 18.41 -41.25 -4.91
N SER A 2 18.71 -40.35 -3.98
CA SER A 2 17.74 -39.36 -3.49
C SER A 2 17.37 -38.42 -4.63
N GLU A 3 16.10 -38.40 -5.04
CA GLU A 3 15.57 -37.32 -5.86
C GLU A 3 15.80 -36.00 -5.11
N SER A 4 16.77 -35.21 -5.58
CA SER A 4 16.95 -33.84 -5.13
C SER A 4 15.65 -33.10 -5.40
N ALA A 5 14.95 -32.67 -4.35
CA ALA A 5 13.72 -31.91 -4.47
C ALA A 5 13.98 -30.67 -5.33
N LEU A 6 13.33 -30.59 -6.49
CA LEU A 6 13.40 -29.43 -7.39
C LEU A 6 12.99 -28.18 -6.62
N THR A 7 13.78 -27.13 -6.71
CA THR A 7 13.35 -25.81 -6.25
C THR A 7 12.17 -25.33 -7.09
N LEU A 8 11.36 -24.42 -6.55
CA LEU A 8 10.23 -23.84 -7.29
C LEU A 8 10.69 -23.15 -8.59
N ALA A 9 11.87 -22.53 -8.60
CA ALA A 9 12.42 -21.87 -9.78
C ALA A 9 12.77 -22.91 -10.85
N GLU A 10 13.50 -23.96 -10.50
CA GLU A 10 13.81 -25.07 -11.40
C GLU A 10 12.54 -25.77 -11.90
N PHE A 11 11.54 -25.94 -11.04
CA PHE A 11 10.23 -26.48 -11.41
C PHE A 11 9.52 -25.58 -12.42
N MET A 12 9.44 -24.28 -12.16
CA MET A 12 8.75 -23.35 -13.06
C MET A 12 9.51 -23.11 -14.35
N GLU A 13 10.84 -23.17 -14.35
CA GLU A 13 11.65 -23.14 -15.56
C GLU A 13 11.46 -24.41 -16.39
N ARG A 14 11.42 -25.57 -15.73
CA ARG A 14 11.24 -26.88 -16.37
C ARG A 14 9.82 -27.12 -16.88
N PHE A 15 8.80 -26.72 -16.14
CA PHE A 15 7.39 -27.05 -16.41
C PHE A 15 6.53 -25.83 -16.78
N GLY A 16 7.05 -24.61 -16.66
CA GLY A 16 6.33 -23.36 -16.93
C GLY A 16 5.70 -23.28 -18.32
N PRO A 17 6.38 -23.63 -19.42
CA PRO A 17 5.77 -23.64 -20.75
C PRO A 17 4.55 -24.56 -20.85
N THR A 18 4.64 -25.77 -20.28
CA THR A 18 3.55 -26.75 -20.25
C THR A 18 2.39 -26.29 -19.36
N LEU A 19 2.70 -25.70 -18.20
CA LEU A 19 1.71 -25.08 -17.32
C LEU A 19 1.00 -23.91 -18.00
N MET A 20 1.74 -23.09 -18.74
CA MET A 20 1.20 -21.97 -19.50
C MET A 20 0.28 -22.45 -20.64
N GLU A 21 0.65 -23.53 -21.33
CA GLU A 21 -0.21 -24.10 -22.38
C GLU A 21 -1.50 -24.72 -21.81
N ARG A 22 -1.41 -25.45 -20.69
CA ARG A 22 -2.60 -25.93 -19.96
C ARG A 22 -3.46 -24.75 -19.49
N ALA A 23 -2.86 -23.70 -18.95
CA ALA A 23 -3.57 -22.50 -18.54
C ALA A 23 -4.27 -21.81 -19.72
N ARG A 24 -3.62 -21.70 -20.89
CA ARG A 24 -4.23 -21.15 -22.12
C ARG A 24 -5.40 -21.99 -22.63
N ARG A 25 -5.35 -23.32 -22.50
CA ARG A 25 -6.48 -24.19 -22.86
C ARG A 25 -7.64 -24.07 -21.88
N ALA A 26 -7.34 -23.95 -20.59
CA ALA A 26 -8.36 -23.77 -19.54
C ALA A 26 -8.96 -22.35 -19.54
N PHE A 27 -8.17 -21.34 -19.91
CA PHE A 27 -8.53 -19.93 -19.94
C PHE A 27 -8.12 -19.32 -21.29
N PRO A 28 -8.89 -19.56 -22.36
CA PRO A 28 -8.57 -19.02 -23.68
C PRO A 28 -8.57 -17.48 -23.63
N PRO A 29 -7.55 -16.82 -24.19
CA PRO A 29 -7.45 -15.37 -24.15
C PRO A 29 -8.62 -14.72 -24.89
N VAL A 30 -9.22 -13.71 -24.26
CA VAL A 30 -10.33 -12.93 -24.86
C VAL A 30 -9.83 -12.08 -26.04
N VAL A 31 -8.58 -11.62 -25.98
CA VAL A 31 -7.92 -10.80 -27.00
C VAL A 31 -6.51 -11.30 -27.21
N GLU A 32 -6.17 -11.63 -28.46
CA GLU A 32 -4.81 -12.06 -28.84
C GLU A 32 -4.04 -10.99 -29.62
N ARG A 33 -4.73 -10.03 -30.23
CA ARG A 33 -4.14 -8.97 -31.04
C ARG A 33 -4.74 -7.63 -30.66
N ALA A 34 -3.90 -6.60 -30.63
CA ALA A 34 -4.37 -5.23 -30.45
C ALA A 34 -5.19 -4.80 -31.67
N SER A 35 -6.37 -4.24 -31.43
CA SER A 35 -7.27 -3.77 -32.49
C SER A 35 -7.62 -2.29 -32.36
N LEU A 36 -7.10 -1.61 -31.34
CA LEU A 36 -7.36 -0.19 -31.10
C LEU A 36 -6.45 0.69 -31.96
N VAL A 37 -7.07 1.69 -32.62
CA VAL A 37 -6.37 2.76 -33.31
C VAL A 37 -6.21 3.94 -32.34
N PRO A 38 -4.98 4.27 -31.90
CA PRO A 38 -4.75 5.38 -30.98
C PRO A 38 -5.00 6.72 -31.68
N ARG A 39 -5.62 7.68 -30.98
CA ARG A 39 -5.80 9.06 -31.48
C ARG A 39 -4.69 10.02 -31.02
N GLY A 40 -4.10 9.77 -29.86
CA GLY A 40 -3.00 10.57 -29.31
C GLY A 40 -1.67 9.86 -29.47
N ARG A 41 -0.91 9.74 -28.38
CA ARG A 41 0.42 9.13 -28.42
C ARG A 41 0.32 7.66 -28.84
N LYS A 42 1.31 7.17 -29.60
CA LYS A 42 1.36 5.76 -29.97
C LYS A 42 1.61 4.90 -28.72
N PRO A 43 0.79 3.86 -28.45
CA PRO A 43 1.04 2.91 -27.37
C PRO A 43 2.32 2.12 -27.65
N MET A 44 3.07 1.82 -26.59
CA MET A 44 4.33 1.09 -26.63
C MET A 44 4.15 -0.35 -26.15
N GLY A 45 4.87 -1.29 -26.75
CA GLY A 45 4.86 -2.70 -26.36
C GLY A 45 3.45 -3.26 -26.16
N ILE A 46 3.20 -3.84 -24.98
CA ILE A 46 1.94 -4.50 -24.63
C ILE A 46 0.76 -3.53 -24.39
N GLN A 47 0.98 -2.22 -24.31
CA GLN A 47 -0.06 -1.23 -23.96
C GLN A 47 -1.29 -1.31 -24.88
N ALA A 48 -1.07 -1.50 -26.19
CA ALA A 48 -2.15 -1.58 -27.17
C ALA A 48 -3.03 -2.82 -26.95
N LEU A 49 -2.42 -3.96 -26.63
CA LEU A 49 -3.12 -5.21 -26.33
C LEU A 49 -3.90 -5.09 -25.02
N ALA A 50 -3.27 -4.55 -23.97
CA ALA A 50 -3.91 -4.33 -22.68
C ALA A 50 -5.13 -3.40 -22.79
N SER A 51 -5.01 -2.30 -23.55
CA SER A 51 -6.11 -1.38 -23.81
C SER A 51 -7.25 -2.05 -24.58
N THR A 52 -6.92 -2.87 -25.58
CA THR A 52 -7.91 -3.66 -26.34
C THR A 52 -8.64 -4.66 -25.43
N ALA A 53 -7.91 -5.36 -24.56
CA ALA A 53 -8.48 -6.28 -23.58
C ALA A 53 -9.43 -5.57 -22.61
N MET A 54 -9.09 -4.35 -22.16
CA MET A 54 -9.98 -3.56 -21.31
C MET A 54 -11.26 -3.13 -22.01
N VAL A 55 -11.22 -2.83 -23.32
CA VAL A 55 -12.44 -2.54 -24.10
C VAL A 55 -13.36 -3.75 -24.15
N GLU A 56 -12.81 -4.93 -24.48
CA GLU A 56 -13.60 -6.16 -24.56
C GLU A 56 -14.16 -6.57 -23.19
N SER A 57 -13.37 -6.39 -22.13
CA SER A 57 -13.80 -6.64 -20.75
C SER A 57 -14.95 -5.71 -20.34
N LEU A 58 -14.87 -4.41 -20.65
CA LEU A 58 -15.96 -3.45 -20.39
C LEU A 58 -17.25 -3.79 -21.17
N LYS A 59 -17.14 -4.29 -22.41
CA LYS A 59 -18.30 -4.71 -23.21
C LYS A 59 -18.95 -5.97 -22.66
N ARG A 60 -18.16 -7.01 -22.35
CA ARG A 60 -18.67 -8.33 -21.94
C ARG A 60 -19.09 -8.37 -20.49
N HIS A 61 -18.32 -7.73 -19.62
CA HIS A 61 -18.41 -7.92 -18.17
C HIS A 61 -18.80 -6.66 -17.40
N ARG A 62 -18.86 -5.51 -18.08
CA ARG A 62 -19.11 -4.19 -17.48
C ARG A 62 -18.04 -3.77 -16.45
N ALA A 63 -16.93 -4.50 -16.38
CA ALA A 63 -15.87 -4.28 -15.42
C ALA A 63 -14.54 -4.75 -16.00
N GLY A 64 -13.47 -3.97 -15.83
CA GLY A 64 -12.12 -4.35 -16.21
C GLY A 64 -11.11 -3.94 -15.15
N PHE A 65 -10.09 -4.77 -14.93
CA PHE A 65 -9.00 -4.52 -13.99
C PHE A 65 -7.68 -4.42 -14.76
N LEU A 66 -7.12 -3.22 -14.82
CA LEU A 66 -5.78 -2.99 -15.36
C LEU A 66 -4.78 -2.98 -14.21
N VAL A 67 -4.13 -4.12 -14.02
CA VAL A 67 -3.10 -4.33 -12.99
C VAL A 67 -1.76 -4.18 -13.66
N ALA A 68 -1.26 -2.95 -13.67
CA ALA A 68 -0.01 -2.66 -14.33
C ALA A 68 1.03 -2.21 -13.31
N GLU A 69 2.31 -2.50 -13.53
CA GLU A 69 3.37 -1.94 -12.72
C GLU A 69 3.39 -0.40 -12.77
N MET A 70 4.07 0.23 -11.83
CA MET A 70 4.28 1.66 -11.87
C MET A 70 5.03 2.06 -13.14
N SER A 71 4.72 3.24 -13.68
CA SER A 71 5.38 3.81 -14.87
C SER A 71 5.08 3.13 -16.22
N THR A 72 4.25 2.09 -16.27
CA THR A 72 3.79 1.40 -17.50
C THR A 72 2.82 2.21 -18.38
N GLY A 73 2.40 3.41 -17.97
CA GLY A 73 1.40 4.20 -18.71
C GLY A 73 -0.05 3.79 -18.44
N LYS A 74 -0.42 3.43 -17.19
CA LYS A 74 -1.80 3.11 -16.78
C LYS A 74 -2.84 4.12 -17.27
N THR A 75 -2.56 5.41 -17.07
CA THR A 75 -3.46 6.50 -17.51
C THR A 75 -3.65 6.49 -19.02
N LYS A 76 -2.57 6.32 -19.80
CA LYS A 76 -2.61 6.18 -21.25
C LYS A 76 -3.47 4.99 -21.70
N MET A 77 -3.19 3.80 -21.15
CA MET A 77 -3.94 2.59 -21.47
C MET A 77 -5.43 2.71 -21.12
N ALA A 78 -5.74 3.35 -19.99
CA ALA A 78 -7.10 3.64 -19.60
C ALA A 78 -7.78 4.56 -20.61
N LEU A 79 -7.16 5.69 -20.98
CA LEU A 79 -7.70 6.64 -21.96
C LEU A 79 -7.88 6.00 -23.35
N ASP A 80 -6.94 5.17 -23.80
CA ASP A 80 -7.07 4.40 -25.04
C ASP A 80 -8.25 3.44 -24.99
N ALA A 81 -8.43 2.74 -23.86
CA ALA A 81 -9.57 1.87 -23.66
C ALA A 81 -10.90 2.65 -23.65
N LEU A 82 -10.95 3.84 -23.04
CA LEU A 82 -12.14 4.69 -23.09
C LEU A 82 -12.46 5.14 -24.52
N MET A 83 -11.45 5.62 -25.26
CA MET A 83 -11.63 6.04 -26.66
C MET A 83 -12.08 4.88 -27.55
N GLY A 84 -11.51 3.69 -27.34
CA GLY A 84 -11.89 2.47 -28.04
C GLY A 84 -13.26 1.93 -27.66
N TYR A 85 -13.73 2.21 -26.46
CA TYR A 85 -15.06 1.83 -25.99
C TYR A 85 -16.16 2.73 -26.57
N ASN A 86 -16.02 4.06 -26.45
CA ASN A 86 -16.94 5.03 -27.06
C ASN A 86 -16.20 6.36 -27.40
N PRO A 87 -15.89 6.64 -28.68
CA PRO A 87 -15.12 7.84 -29.05
C PRO A 87 -15.88 9.16 -28.89
N ARG A 88 -17.18 9.11 -28.53
CA ARG A 88 -18.02 10.26 -28.18
C ARG A 88 -18.57 10.17 -26.75
N GLY A 89 -17.96 9.31 -25.93
CA GLY A 89 -18.42 9.03 -24.57
C GLY A 89 -18.11 10.13 -23.57
N ARG A 90 -18.71 10.00 -22.39
CA ARG A 90 -18.46 10.80 -21.19
C ARG A 90 -17.95 9.89 -20.09
N TYR A 91 -16.85 10.26 -19.47
CA TYR A 91 -16.13 9.42 -18.53
C TYR A 91 -15.92 10.14 -17.20
N LEU A 92 -16.09 9.41 -16.11
CA LEU A 92 -15.81 9.90 -14.76
C LEU A 92 -14.54 9.21 -14.26
N VAL A 93 -13.54 9.99 -13.87
CA VAL A 93 -12.31 9.48 -13.26
C VAL A 93 -12.32 9.84 -11.78
N MET A 94 -12.14 8.86 -10.90
CA MET A 94 -11.87 9.10 -9.48
C MET A 94 -10.43 8.74 -9.16
N CYS A 95 -9.65 9.72 -8.69
CA CYS A 95 -8.22 9.54 -8.40
C CYS A 95 -7.80 10.23 -7.09
N PRO A 96 -6.59 9.94 -6.58
CA PRO A 96 -5.97 10.74 -5.51
C PRO A 96 -5.92 12.26 -5.83
N PRO A 97 -6.01 13.15 -4.82
CA PRO A 97 -6.10 14.60 -5.04
C PRO A 97 -4.94 15.20 -5.85
N HIS A 98 -3.71 14.74 -5.60
CA HIS A 98 -2.53 15.24 -6.30
C HIS A 98 -2.41 14.73 -7.75
N LEU A 99 -3.27 13.80 -8.20
CA LEU A 99 -3.29 13.30 -9.58
C LEU A 99 -4.32 14.02 -10.47
N VAL A 100 -5.20 14.86 -9.92
CA VAL A 100 -6.30 15.44 -10.70
C VAL A 100 -5.82 16.30 -11.88
N ALA A 101 -4.76 17.10 -11.65
CA ALA A 101 -4.16 17.94 -12.70
C ALA A 101 -3.45 17.09 -13.76
N LYS A 102 -2.79 16.00 -13.34
CA LYS A 102 -2.14 15.07 -14.25
C LYS A 102 -3.15 14.36 -15.15
N TRP A 103 -4.23 13.81 -14.58
CA TRP A 103 -5.31 13.18 -15.32
C TRP A 103 -5.93 14.12 -16.36
N ARG A 104 -6.17 15.39 -15.99
CA ARG A 104 -6.67 16.40 -16.93
C ARG A 104 -5.73 16.59 -18.12
N ARG A 105 -4.45 16.86 -17.86
CA ARG A 105 -3.45 17.10 -18.93
C ARG A 105 -3.28 15.89 -19.84
N GLU A 106 -3.23 14.68 -19.26
CA GLU A 106 -3.11 13.46 -20.06
C GLU A 106 -4.35 13.22 -20.91
N ALA A 107 -5.55 13.43 -20.37
CA ALA A 107 -6.79 13.34 -21.13
C ALA A 107 -6.84 14.37 -22.28
N GLU A 108 -6.45 15.62 -22.04
CA GLU A 108 -6.34 16.66 -23.09
C GLU A 108 -5.34 16.25 -24.18
N THR A 109 -4.20 15.67 -23.79
CA THR A 109 -3.16 15.19 -24.73
C THR A 109 -3.67 14.05 -25.61
N GLU A 110 -4.54 13.19 -25.08
CA GLU A 110 -5.16 12.07 -25.84
C GLU A 110 -6.45 12.48 -26.58
N GLY A 111 -6.76 13.79 -26.63
CA GLY A 111 -7.87 14.34 -27.43
C GLY A 111 -9.23 14.36 -26.73
N PHE A 112 -9.26 14.29 -25.40
CA PHE A 112 -10.49 14.48 -24.62
C PHE A 112 -10.65 15.94 -24.19
N HIS A 113 -11.89 16.40 -24.12
CA HIS A 113 -12.22 17.55 -23.29
C HIS A 113 -12.15 17.13 -21.82
N ALA A 114 -11.30 17.76 -21.01
CA ALA A 114 -11.11 17.37 -19.62
C ALA A 114 -11.42 18.50 -18.63
N VAL A 115 -12.13 18.17 -17.55
CA VAL A 115 -12.53 19.12 -16.52
C VAL A 115 -12.30 18.53 -15.12
N ILE A 116 -11.82 19.35 -14.20
CA ILE A 116 -11.64 18.96 -12.80
C ILE A 116 -12.89 19.36 -12.01
N LEU A 117 -13.51 18.39 -11.35
CA LEU A 117 -14.68 18.61 -10.50
C LEU A 117 -14.25 19.07 -9.11
N SER A 118 -14.36 20.36 -8.89
CA SER A 118 -13.93 21.03 -7.68
C SER A 118 -15.08 21.62 -6.85
N SER A 119 -16.22 21.87 -7.51
CA SER A 119 -17.40 22.57 -7.01
C SER A 119 -18.70 22.01 -7.60
N LEU A 120 -19.85 22.47 -7.08
CA LEU A 120 -21.17 22.15 -7.66
C LEU A 120 -21.39 22.79 -9.02
N GLU A 121 -20.75 23.92 -9.29
CA GLU A 121 -20.86 24.63 -10.56
C GLU A 121 -20.21 23.83 -11.68
N ASP A 122 -19.06 23.22 -11.42
CA ASP A 122 -18.39 22.33 -12.37
C ASP A 122 -19.31 21.20 -12.82
N ILE A 123 -20.06 20.60 -11.87
CA ILE A 123 -21.03 19.52 -12.14
C ILE A 123 -22.17 20.02 -13.03
N ARG A 124 -22.72 21.20 -12.74
CA ARG A 124 -23.84 21.76 -13.52
C ARG A 124 -23.46 22.11 -14.95
N ARG A 125 -22.20 22.43 -15.20
CA ARG A 125 -21.69 22.76 -16.54
C ARG A 125 -21.42 21.52 -17.40
N LEU A 126 -21.27 20.33 -16.80
CA LEU A 126 -20.93 19.09 -17.52
C LEU A 126 -21.81 18.78 -18.74
N PRO A 127 -23.16 18.94 -18.71
CA PRO A 127 -23.99 18.64 -19.88
C PRO A 127 -23.68 19.50 -21.10
N ALA A 128 -23.15 20.71 -20.92
CA ALA A 128 -22.83 21.65 -21.99
C ALA A 128 -21.43 21.44 -22.59
N LEU A 129 -20.60 20.57 -22.00
CA LEU A 129 -19.23 20.35 -22.46
C LEU A 129 -19.18 19.39 -23.66
N PRO A 130 -18.23 19.58 -24.60
CA PRO A 130 -18.09 18.73 -25.76
C PRO A 130 -17.57 17.33 -25.40
N THR A 131 -17.90 16.36 -26.24
CA THR A 131 -17.41 14.97 -26.14
C THR A 131 -16.30 14.70 -27.17
N PRO A 132 -15.36 13.78 -26.91
CA PRO A 132 -15.28 12.91 -25.74
C PRO A 132 -14.85 13.64 -24.47
N LEU A 133 -15.53 13.38 -23.35
CA LEU A 133 -15.39 14.13 -22.10
C LEU A 133 -14.77 13.27 -21.00
N VAL A 134 -13.80 13.81 -20.25
CA VAL A 134 -13.27 13.24 -19.01
C VAL A 134 -13.50 14.22 -17.86
N ALA A 135 -14.38 13.86 -16.93
CA ALA A 135 -14.57 14.58 -15.67
C ALA A 135 -13.70 13.94 -14.58
N VAL A 136 -12.78 14.71 -14.00
CA VAL A 136 -11.81 14.23 -13.01
C VAL A 136 -12.25 14.67 -11.60
N LEU A 137 -12.53 13.71 -10.73
CA LEU A 137 -12.98 13.92 -9.36
C LEU A 137 -11.93 13.38 -8.37
N SER A 138 -11.51 14.19 -7.41
CA SER A 138 -10.65 13.67 -6.33
C SER A 138 -11.46 12.82 -5.35
N ARG A 139 -10.90 11.69 -4.91
CA ARG A 139 -11.50 10.81 -3.90
C ARG A 139 -11.84 11.52 -2.58
N GLU A 140 -11.08 12.55 -2.22
CA GLU A 140 -11.36 13.37 -1.03
C GLU A 140 -12.62 14.21 -1.24
N LYS A 141 -12.76 14.91 -2.37
CA LYS A 141 -13.97 15.69 -2.67
C LYS A 141 -15.19 14.81 -2.95
N ALA A 142 -14.98 13.58 -3.42
CA ALA A 142 -16.05 12.61 -3.63
C ALA A 142 -16.76 12.23 -2.32
N LYS A 143 -16.00 12.06 -1.21
CA LYS A 143 -16.53 11.59 0.08
C LYS A 143 -16.90 12.71 1.07
N LEU A 144 -16.31 13.89 0.92
CA LEU A 144 -16.45 14.96 1.90
C LEU A 144 -17.79 15.69 1.73
N GLY A 145 -18.82 15.13 2.37
CA GLY A 145 -20.06 15.82 2.70
C GLY A 145 -19.84 16.86 3.80
N PRO A 146 -20.91 17.45 4.35
CA PRO A 146 -20.74 18.46 5.37
C PRO A 146 -20.25 17.77 6.64
N GLY A 147 -19.26 18.36 7.30
CA GLY A 147 -18.86 17.91 8.63
C GLY A 147 -20.05 17.91 9.57
N TRP A 148 -19.98 17.17 10.67
CA TRP A 148 -20.94 17.32 11.75
C TRP A 148 -20.22 17.88 12.97
N ARG A 149 -20.94 18.68 13.76
CA ARG A 149 -20.51 19.09 15.09
C ARG A 149 -21.42 18.46 16.13
N PRO A 150 -20.93 18.21 17.35
CA PRO A 150 -21.79 17.84 18.47
C PRO A 150 -22.98 18.79 18.61
N ALA A 151 -24.15 18.23 18.92
CA ALA A 151 -25.34 18.98 19.27
C ALA A 151 -25.70 18.64 20.72
N TYR A 152 -25.50 19.59 21.61
CA TYR A 152 -25.88 19.53 23.01
C TYR A 152 -26.09 20.95 23.54
N VAL A 153 -26.87 21.07 24.59
CA VAL A 153 -26.97 22.29 25.40
C VAL A 153 -26.17 22.11 26.68
N VAL A 154 -25.61 23.19 27.22
CA VAL A 154 -24.93 23.14 28.52
C VAL A 154 -25.95 23.47 29.60
N LYS A 155 -26.13 22.56 30.54
CA LYS A 155 -26.91 22.78 31.75
C LYS A 155 -25.98 22.85 32.95
N SER A 156 -26.41 23.56 33.98
CA SER A 156 -25.74 23.64 35.26
C SER A 156 -26.58 23.00 36.36
N LEU A 157 -25.91 22.38 37.33
CA LEU A 157 -26.50 21.89 38.56
C LEU A 157 -25.66 22.43 39.72
N LYS A 158 -26.31 23.08 40.68
CA LYS A 158 -25.66 23.47 41.94
C LYS A 158 -25.65 22.27 42.86
N HIS A 159 -24.47 21.82 43.28
CA HIS A 159 -24.32 20.78 44.30
C HIS A 159 -23.44 21.32 45.41
N ARG A 160 -24.02 21.53 46.60
CA ARG A 160 -23.41 22.31 47.69
C ARG A 160 -23.01 23.71 47.17
N ASP A 161 -21.75 24.12 47.36
CA ASP A 161 -21.21 25.40 46.90
C ASP A 161 -20.55 25.33 45.51
N THR A 162 -20.63 24.18 44.83
CA THR A 162 -19.99 23.97 43.54
C THR A 162 -21.00 23.95 42.40
N LEU A 163 -20.75 24.75 41.36
CA LEU A 163 -21.55 24.77 40.13
C LEU A 163 -21.00 23.76 39.12
N ILE A 164 -21.74 22.67 38.87
CA ILE A 164 -21.33 21.63 37.93
C ILE A 164 -22.01 21.89 36.58
N ARG A 165 -21.21 22.07 35.52
CA ARG A 165 -21.70 22.18 34.14
C ARG A 165 -21.63 20.84 33.42
N TYR A 166 -22.71 20.44 32.76
CA TYR A 166 -22.81 19.19 32.01
C TYR A 166 -23.50 19.40 30.66
N ALA A 167 -23.19 18.54 29.71
CA ALA A 167 -23.85 18.51 28.41
C ALA A 167 -25.19 17.76 28.50
N ALA A 168 -26.24 18.29 27.89
CA ALA A 168 -27.57 17.71 27.84
C ALA A 168 -28.12 17.68 26.41
N CYS A 169 -29.03 16.74 26.16
CA CYS A 169 -29.78 16.64 24.92
C CYS A 169 -30.50 17.97 24.63
N PRO A 170 -30.41 18.51 23.41
CA PRO A 170 -31.05 19.78 23.06
C PRO A 170 -32.58 19.70 23.05
N SER A 171 -33.15 18.52 22.84
CA SER A 171 -34.60 18.29 22.80
C SER A 171 -35.16 17.96 24.19
N CYS A 172 -34.83 16.81 24.77
CA CYS A 172 -35.41 16.38 26.06
C CYS A 172 -34.66 16.88 27.30
N GLY A 173 -33.51 17.53 27.14
CA GLY A 173 -32.73 18.06 28.26
C GLY A 173 -32.06 17.03 29.15
N ARG A 174 -32.07 15.73 28.80
CA ARG A 174 -31.43 14.65 29.56
C ARG A 174 -29.89 14.75 29.47
N PRO A 175 -29.14 14.49 30.56
CA PRO A 175 -27.68 14.52 30.52
C PRO A 175 -27.10 13.54 29.50
N VAL A 176 -26.13 14.01 28.71
CA VAL A 176 -25.32 13.15 27.84
C VAL A 176 -24.33 12.41 28.73
N ARG A 177 -24.34 11.07 28.67
CA ARG A 177 -23.52 10.22 29.54
C ARG A 177 -22.43 9.49 28.75
N ASP A 178 -21.34 9.15 29.43
CA ASP A 178 -20.31 8.25 28.91
C ASP A 178 -20.75 6.78 28.98
N LYS A 179 -19.81 5.87 28.70
CA LYS A 179 -20.05 4.40 28.68
C LYS A 179 -20.35 3.84 30.09
N ASP A 180 -19.91 4.54 31.13
CA ASP A 180 -20.04 4.14 32.54
C ASP A 180 -21.26 4.83 33.19
N GLY A 181 -22.03 5.58 32.39
CA GLY A 181 -23.26 6.24 32.82
C GLY A 181 -23.04 7.61 33.49
N ILE A 182 -21.83 8.17 33.44
CA ILE A 182 -21.49 9.43 34.09
C ILE A 182 -21.82 10.61 33.16
N PRO A 183 -22.52 11.67 33.63
CA PRO A 183 -22.77 12.88 32.84
C PRO A 183 -21.47 13.55 32.37
N LEU A 184 -21.38 13.80 31.06
CA LEU A 184 -20.21 14.42 30.46
C LEU A 184 -20.19 15.93 30.72
N SER A 185 -19.00 16.45 31.04
CA SER A 185 -18.72 17.88 31.00
C SER A 185 -18.84 18.41 29.56
N PRO A 186 -18.99 19.73 29.33
CA PRO A 186 -19.03 20.29 27.98
C PRO A 186 -17.80 19.92 27.14
N SER A 187 -16.60 19.89 27.71
CA SER A 187 -15.37 19.47 27.03
C SER A 187 -15.37 17.97 26.73
N GLY A 188 -15.73 17.14 27.71
CA GLY A 188 -15.82 15.68 27.52
C GLY A 188 -16.89 15.28 26.50
N ALA A 189 -18.02 15.99 26.46
CA ALA A 189 -19.07 15.80 25.46
C ALA A 189 -18.61 16.24 24.06
N ARG A 190 -17.90 17.36 23.95
CA ARG A 190 -17.32 17.83 22.68
C ARG A 190 -16.38 16.77 22.09
N GLU A 191 -15.49 16.20 22.91
CA GLU A 191 -14.56 15.17 22.47
C GLU A 191 -15.27 13.85 22.14
N THR A 192 -16.17 13.40 23.02
CA THR A 192 -16.85 12.10 22.88
C THR A 192 -17.82 12.08 21.69
N LEU A 193 -18.62 13.14 21.50
CA LEU A 193 -19.59 13.25 20.41
C LEU A 193 -18.95 13.60 19.07
N ALA A 194 -17.73 14.18 19.06
CA ALA A 194 -16.98 14.39 17.83
C ALA A 194 -16.51 13.07 17.20
N ARG A 195 -16.21 12.04 18.02
CA ARG A 195 -15.70 10.74 17.54
C ARG A 195 -16.75 9.89 16.81
N LYS A 196 -18.03 9.98 17.20
CA LYS A 196 -19.11 9.16 16.62
C LYS A 196 -20.46 9.85 16.77
N LYS A 197 -21.26 9.86 15.70
CA LYS A 197 -22.66 10.31 15.72
C LYS A 197 -23.47 9.44 16.69
N ARG A 198 -24.18 10.09 17.62
CA ARG A 198 -25.06 9.44 18.60
C ARG A 198 -26.44 10.09 18.58
N ALA A 199 -27.46 9.32 18.94
CA ALA A 199 -28.78 9.85 19.27
C ALA A 199 -28.94 9.87 20.79
N CYS A 200 -29.85 10.72 21.29
CA CYS A 200 -30.27 10.66 22.67
C CYS A 200 -30.92 9.29 22.94
N PRO A 201 -30.47 8.53 23.96
CA PRO A 201 -31.05 7.22 24.26
C PRO A 201 -32.49 7.28 24.77
N VAL A 202 -32.98 8.48 25.13
CA VAL A 202 -34.33 8.67 25.67
C VAL A 202 -35.32 9.13 24.59
N CYS A 203 -35.02 10.22 23.88
CA CYS A 203 -35.96 10.79 22.91
C CYS A 203 -35.55 10.59 21.44
N GLY A 204 -34.42 9.94 21.16
CA GLY A 204 -33.94 9.72 19.79
C GLY A 204 -33.34 10.95 19.10
N GLU A 205 -33.38 12.13 19.71
CA GLU A 205 -32.84 13.37 19.13
C GLU A 205 -31.35 13.21 18.74
N PRO A 206 -30.94 13.55 17.51
CA PRO A 206 -29.54 13.57 17.12
C PRO A 206 -28.69 14.46 18.05
N LEU A 207 -27.68 13.88 18.71
CA LEU A 207 -26.67 14.64 19.48
C LEU A 207 -25.55 15.17 18.57
N TRP A 208 -25.86 15.37 17.30
CA TRP A 208 -25.00 15.91 16.27
C TRP A 208 -25.85 16.73 15.31
N GLN A 209 -25.21 17.71 14.68
CA GLN A 209 -25.84 18.56 13.68
C GLN A 209 -24.85 18.80 12.55
N VAL A 210 -25.37 19.14 11.37
CA VAL A 210 -24.54 19.48 10.22
C VAL A 210 -23.76 20.77 10.52
N ALA A 211 -22.44 20.73 10.37
CA ALA A 211 -21.56 21.89 10.53
C ALA A 211 -21.67 22.77 9.26
N PRO A 212 -21.93 24.08 9.38
CA PRO A 212 -21.85 25.01 8.25
C PRO A 212 -20.39 25.17 7.78
N PRO A 213 -20.16 25.46 6.49
CA PRO A 213 -21.14 25.47 5.41
C PRO A 213 -21.60 24.04 5.04
N ARG A 214 -22.83 23.91 4.53
CA ARG A 214 -23.37 22.65 3.97
C ARG A 214 -22.57 22.24 2.73
N ARG A 215 -21.36 21.70 2.90
CA ARG A 215 -20.61 21.04 1.82
C ARG A 215 -21.43 19.83 1.39
N VAL A 216 -21.68 19.64 0.11
CA VAL A 216 -22.31 18.42 -0.41
C VAL A 216 -21.19 17.55 -0.94
N ALA A 217 -21.21 16.26 -0.61
CA ALA A 217 -20.26 15.31 -1.20
C ALA A 217 -20.46 15.34 -2.73
N LEU A 218 -19.40 15.58 -3.50
CA LEU A 218 -19.58 15.78 -4.94
C LEU A 218 -20.14 14.52 -5.63
N ALA A 219 -19.90 13.32 -5.08
CA ALA A 219 -20.52 12.09 -5.54
C ALA A 219 -22.06 12.12 -5.42
N ASP A 220 -22.60 12.63 -4.31
CA ASP A 220 -24.04 12.79 -4.12
C ASP A 220 -24.61 13.87 -5.05
N ALA A 221 -23.86 14.95 -5.25
CA ALA A 221 -24.24 16.01 -6.18
C ALA A 221 -24.31 15.52 -7.63
N LEU A 222 -23.33 14.73 -8.09
CA LEU A 222 -23.34 14.13 -9.42
C LEU A 222 -24.62 13.32 -9.66
N LYS A 223 -24.96 12.43 -8.73
CA LYS A 223 -26.18 11.61 -8.81
C LYS A 223 -27.48 12.41 -8.75
N ARG A 224 -27.46 13.56 -8.05
CA ARG A 224 -28.62 14.42 -7.92
C ARG A 224 -28.86 15.28 -9.16
N PHE A 225 -27.80 15.81 -9.77
CA PHE A 225 -27.89 16.77 -10.87
C PHE A 225 -27.83 16.12 -12.25
N LEU A 226 -27.31 14.90 -12.36
CA LEU A 226 -27.13 14.21 -13.64
C LEU A 226 -27.94 12.91 -13.68
N PRO A 227 -28.55 12.55 -14.83
CA PRO A 227 -29.28 11.31 -14.96
C PRO A 227 -28.34 10.09 -14.92
N LYS A 228 -28.90 8.92 -14.59
CA LYS A 228 -28.21 7.65 -14.84
C LYS A 228 -27.87 7.52 -16.33
N GLY A 229 -26.71 6.96 -16.64
CA GLY A 229 -26.21 6.86 -18.02
C GLY A 229 -25.58 8.14 -18.58
N PHE A 230 -25.45 9.21 -17.78
CA PHE A 230 -24.71 10.41 -18.20
C PHE A 230 -23.23 10.10 -18.47
N PHE A 231 -22.62 9.24 -17.66
CA PHE A 231 -21.28 8.71 -17.89
C PHE A 231 -21.36 7.27 -18.40
N ASP A 232 -20.51 6.94 -19.37
CA ASP A 232 -20.40 5.61 -19.97
C ASP A 232 -19.58 4.65 -19.10
N VAL A 233 -18.48 5.14 -18.51
CA VAL A 233 -17.53 4.37 -17.70
C VAL A 233 -16.99 5.20 -16.54
N LEU A 234 -16.88 4.57 -15.36
CA LEU A 234 -16.17 5.06 -14.19
C LEU A 234 -14.76 4.49 -14.17
N VAL A 235 -13.74 5.33 -14.14
CA VAL A 235 -12.34 4.92 -13.92
C VAL A 235 -11.97 5.14 -12.46
N LEU A 236 -11.43 4.11 -11.82
CA LEU A 236 -10.95 4.16 -10.44
C LEU A 236 -9.44 4.00 -10.43
N ASP A 237 -8.73 5.08 -10.16
CA ASP A 237 -7.28 5.07 -10.05
C ASP A 237 -6.82 4.72 -8.62
N GLU A 238 -5.66 4.07 -8.52
CA GLU A 238 -5.07 3.52 -7.28
C GLU A 238 -6.05 2.68 -6.44
N ALA A 239 -6.70 1.71 -7.09
CA ALA A 239 -7.85 1.03 -6.53
C ALA A 239 -7.59 0.22 -5.25
N HIS A 240 -6.34 -0.10 -4.95
CA HIS A 240 -5.93 -0.73 -3.70
C HIS A 240 -6.31 0.10 -2.46
N GLU A 241 -6.51 1.42 -2.60
CA GLU A 241 -7.00 2.29 -1.51
C GLU A 241 -8.49 2.06 -1.19
N TYR A 242 -9.27 1.48 -2.11
CA TYR A 242 -10.69 1.22 -1.92
C TYR A 242 -10.97 -0.13 -1.24
N LYS A 243 -9.95 -0.93 -0.89
CA LYS A 243 -10.10 -2.31 -0.39
C LYS A 243 -10.81 -2.47 0.97
N GLY A 244 -10.86 -1.44 1.80
CA GLY A 244 -11.48 -1.56 3.13
C GLY A 244 -13.00 -1.65 3.03
N GLN A 245 -13.63 -2.75 3.46
CA GLN A 245 -15.09 -2.96 3.33
C GLN A 245 -15.94 -1.81 3.89
N GLY A 246 -15.58 -1.28 5.06
CA GLY A 246 -16.28 -0.16 5.71
C GLY A 246 -15.68 1.21 5.45
N SER A 247 -14.71 1.35 4.54
CA SER A 247 -14.07 2.65 4.31
C SER A 247 -15.03 3.59 3.55
N ALA A 248 -15.10 4.85 3.98
CA ALA A 248 -15.94 5.86 3.31
C ALA A 248 -15.60 5.98 1.81
N GLN A 249 -14.32 5.87 1.46
CA GLN A 249 -13.85 5.89 0.06
C GLN A 249 -14.35 4.67 -0.72
N GLY A 250 -14.26 3.47 -0.16
CA GLY A 250 -14.76 2.26 -0.80
C GLY A 250 -16.28 2.25 -0.98
N ILE A 251 -17.02 2.81 -0.02
CA ILE A 251 -18.48 2.97 -0.12
C ILE A 251 -18.83 3.94 -1.27
N VAL A 252 -18.20 5.11 -1.32
CA VAL A 252 -18.45 6.10 -2.38
C VAL A 252 -18.09 5.54 -3.76
N ALA A 253 -16.96 4.84 -3.87
CA ALA A 253 -16.55 4.18 -5.11
C ALA A 253 -17.60 3.15 -5.59
N GLY A 254 -18.11 2.31 -4.67
CA GLY A 254 -19.17 1.35 -4.98
C GLY A 254 -20.48 2.01 -5.43
N VAL A 255 -20.89 3.09 -4.76
CA VAL A 255 -22.10 3.84 -5.12
C VAL A 255 -21.98 4.48 -6.51
N LEU A 256 -20.81 5.05 -6.84
CA LEU A 256 -20.56 5.58 -8.18
C LEU A 256 -20.51 4.47 -9.23
N ALA A 257 -19.89 3.33 -8.91
CA ALA A 257 -19.85 2.18 -9.82
C ALA A 257 -21.26 1.64 -10.13
N ASP A 258 -22.15 1.59 -9.13
CA ASP A 258 -23.55 1.21 -9.32
C ASP A 258 -24.34 2.22 -10.14
N TRP A 259 -24.03 3.51 -9.97
CA TRP A 259 -24.72 4.59 -10.69
C TRP A 259 -24.30 4.68 -12.16
N VAL A 260 -23.01 4.56 -12.45
CA VAL A 260 -22.46 4.56 -13.82
C VAL A 260 -22.68 3.23 -14.53
N GLY A 261 -22.55 2.12 -13.79
CA GLY A 261 -22.86 0.78 -14.26
C GLY A 261 -21.75 0.10 -15.07
N ARG A 262 -20.65 0.78 -15.40
CA ARG A 262 -19.41 0.19 -15.92
C ARG A 262 -18.20 0.77 -15.23
N VAL A 263 -17.21 -0.07 -14.91
CA VAL A 263 -16.04 0.34 -14.13
C VAL A 263 -14.73 -0.18 -14.71
N LEU A 264 -13.74 0.70 -14.83
CA LEU A 264 -12.36 0.37 -15.16
C LEU A 264 -11.50 0.66 -13.93
N VAL A 265 -10.88 -0.38 -13.38
CA VAL A 265 -10.12 -0.35 -12.13
C VAL A 265 -8.63 -0.35 -12.46
N LEU A 266 -7.89 0.67 -12.03
CA LEU A 266 -6.46 0.80 -12.25
C LEU A 266 -5.71 0.63 -10.93
N THR A 267 -4.68 -0.21 -10.93
CA THR A 267 -3.85 -0.38 -9.73
C THR A 267 -2.44 -0.83 -10.07
N GLY A 268 -1.47 -0.46 -9.21
CA GLY A 268 -0.12 -1.03 -9.20
C GLY A 268 -0.11 -2.51 -8.79
N THR A 269 -1.03 -2.89 -7.91
CA THR A 269 -1.14 -4.24 -7.37
C THR A 269 -2.60 -4.54 -7.03
N LEU A 270 -3.11 -5.68 -7.47
CA LEU A 270 -4.48 -6.12 -7.16
C LEU A 270 -4.54 -6.77 -5.77
N PHE A 271 -3.48 -7.45 -5.38
CA PHE A 271 -3.46 -8.32 -4.23
C PHE A 271 -2.71 -7.68 -3.06
N GLY A 272 -3.46 -7.27 -2.04
CA GLY A 272 -2.88 -6.72 -0.80
C GLY A 272 -2.35 -7.78 0.18
N GLY A 273 -2.14 -9.02 -0.28
CA GLY A 273 -1.68 -10.13 0.54
C GLY A 273 -2.78 -11.02 1.11
N TYR A 274 -4.05 -10.60 1.16
CA TYR A 274 -5.14 -11.35 1.81
C TYR A 274 -6.35 -11.52 0.89
N ALA A 275 -7.04 -12.67 0.97
CA ALA A 275 -8.26 -12.94 0.21
C ALA A 275 -9.36 -11.92 0.53
N SER A 276 -9.47 -11.52 1.79
CA SER A 276 -10.40 -10.49 2.24
C SER A 276 -10.26 -9.15 1.52
N THR A 277 -9.05 -8.82 1.04
CA THR A 277 -8.79 -7.61 0.24
C THR A 277 -9.45 -7.69 -1.14
N LEU A 278 -9.37 -8.85 -1.81
CA LEU A 278 -9.98 -9.06 -3.13
C LEU A 278 -11.49 -9.12 -3.04
N PHE A 279 -12.04 -9.77 -2.00
CA PHE A 279 -13.49 -9.86 -1.78
C PHE A 279 -14.16 -8.48 -1.84
N ALA A 280 -13.58 -7.50 -1.16
CA ALA A 280 -14.11 -6.15 -1.09
C ALA A 280 -14.06 -5.39 -2.42
N LEU A 281 -13.11 -5.70 -3.31
CA LEU A 281 -12.99 -5.11 -4.64
C LEU A 281 -13.95 -5.81 -5.62
N PHE A 282 -13.95 -7.14 -5.65
CA PHE A 282 -14.81 -7.92 -6.54
C PHE A 282 -16.28 -7.69 -6.24
N ARG A 283 -16.69 -7.77 -4.98
CA ARG A 283 -18.07 -7.47 -4.61
C ARG A 283 -18.48 -6.05 -4.99
N ARG A 284 -17.56 -5.08 -5.04
CA ARG A 284 -17.88 -3.71 -5.45
C ARG A 284 -17.92 -3.51 -6.95
N PHE A 285 -17.12 -4.22 -7.72
CA PHE A 285 -16.88 -3.86 -9.12
C PHE A 285 -17.28 -4.95 -10.12
N LEU A 286 -17.48 -6.19 -9.67
CA LEU A 286 -17.91 -7.32 -10.50
C LEU A 286 -19.38 -7.66 -10.19
N PRO A 287 -20.32 -7.39 -11.11
CA PRO A 287 -21.73 -7.73 -10.92
C PRO A 287 -21.97 -9.22 -10.65
N GLY A 288 -21.39 -10.11 -11.48
CA GLY A 288 -21.55 -11.57 -11.32
C GLY A 288 -21.01 -12.11 -9.99
N PHE A 289 -19.98 -11.46 -9.43
CA PHE A 289 -19.48 -11.84 -8.10
C PHE A 289 -20.48 -11.55 -6.98
N ARG A 290 -21.32 -10.50 -7.13
CA ARG A 290 -22.35 -10.15 -6.12
C ARG A 290 -23.53 -11.12 -6.12
N GLU A 291 -23.77 -11.79 -7.24
CA GLU A 291 -24.82 -12.81 -7.35
C GLU A 291 -24.43 -14.07 -6.56
N GLU A 292 -23.15 -14.42 -6.56
CA GLU A 292 -22.62 -15.55 -5.79
C GLU A 292 -22.31 -15.20 -4.32
N TYR A 293 -21.81 -13.99 -4.06
CA TYR A 293 -21.38 -13.56 -2.72
C TYR A 293 -22.06 -12.29 -2.23
N GLY A 294 -22.84 -12.44 -1.16
CA GLY A 294 -23.50 -11.38 -0.42
C GLY A 294 -22.56 -10.53 0.45
N PRO A 295 -23.07 -9.46 1.09
CA PRO A 295 -22.26 -8.53 1.91
C PRO A 295 -21.62 -9.20 3.13
N ASN A 296 -22.23 -10.25 3.66
CA ASN A 296 -21.81 -10.92 4.89
C ASN A 296 -20.99 -12.20 4.62
N ASP A 297 -20.75 -12.55 3.35
CA ASP A 297 -20.11 -13.82 2.98
C ASP A 297 -18.57 -13.73 2.92
N LEU A 298 -18.00 -12.70 3.54
CA LEU A 298 -16.55 -12.51 3.63
C LEU A 298 -15.89 -13.73 4.28
N ASP A 299 -16.41 -14.20 5.42
CA ASP A 299 -15.84 -15.34 6.14
C ASP A 299 -15.89 -16.62 5.29
N THR A 300 -16.96 -16.82 4.52
CA THR A 300 -17.14 -17.95 3.61
C THR A 300 -16.19 -17.88 2.42
N PHE A 301 -16.02 -16.70 1.84
CA PHE A 301 -15.06 -16.47 0.76
C PHE A 301 -13.63 -16.72 1.23
N VAL A 302 -13.24 -16.18 2.39
CA VAL A 302 -11.92 -16.38 2.98
C VAL A 302 -11.70 -17.86 3.34
N ALA A 303 -12.73 -18.58 3.81
CA ALA A 303 -12.64 -20.01 4.06
C ALA A 303 -12.36 -20.83 2.79
N ARG A 304 -12.91 -20.40 1.65
CA ARG A 304 -12.81 -21.13 0.38
C ARG A 304 -11.53 -20.80 -0.39
N TYR A 305 -11.11 -19.53 -0.40
CA TYR A 305 -10.02 -19.06 -1.27
C TYR A 305 -8.84 -18.46 -0.51
N GLY A 306 -8.95 -18.21 0.79
CA GLY A 306 -7.86 -17.71 1.62
C GLY A 306 -7.03 -18.82 2.24
N VAL A 307 -5.90 -18.42 2.83
CA VAL A 307 -5.10 -19.29 3.71
C VAL A 307 -5.50 -19.01 5.15
N LEU A 308 -5.72 -20.06 5.93
CA LEU A 308 -6.17 -19.97 7.32
C LEU A 308 -5.18 -20.69 8.24
N GLU A 309 -4.80 -20.04 9.34
CA GLU A 309 -4.14 -20.68 10.47
C GLU A 309 -5.15 -20.85 11.60
N ARG A 310 -5.19 -22.06 12.16
CA ARG A 310 -5.95 -22.36 13.37
C ARG A 310 -4.98 -22.57 14.52
N VAL A 311 -5.01 -21.67 15.50
CA VAL A 311 -4.22 -21.80 16.72
C VAL A 311 -5.10 -22.44 17.81
N VAL A 312 -4.64 -23.56 18.34
CA VAL A 312 -5.24 -24.25 19.49
C VAL A 312 -4.27 -24.10 20.65
N ALA A 313 -4.59 -23.24 21.62
CA ALA A 313 -3.78 -23.11 22.83
C ALA A 313 -4.20 -24.18 23.85
N TYR A 314 -3.22 -24.94 24.31
CA TYR A 314 -3.36 -25.87 25.42
C TYR A 314 -2.84 -25.18 26.69
N PRO A 315 -3.72 -24.79 27.64
CA PRO A 315 -3.24 -24.28 28.91
C PRO A 315 -2.50 -25.41 29.66
N GLU A 316 -1.24 -25.18 30.00
CA GLU A 316 -0.52 -25.97 30.99
C GLU A 316 -0.73 -25.33 32.37
N GLU A 317 -1.40 -26.04 33.26
CA GLU A 317 -1.40 -25.81 34.70
C GLU A 317 -0.69 -27.01 35.35
N ASP A 318 0.38 -26.76 36.11
CA ASP A 318 1.03 -27.69 37.05
C ASP A 318 1.15 -29.16 36.57
N GLY A 319 1.76 -29.38 35.40
CA GLY A 319 2.05 -30.73 34.88
C GLY A 319 0.80 -31.58 34.57
N ARG A 320 -0.41 -31.02 34.63
CA ARG A 320 -1.67 -31.68 34.27
C ARG A 320 -2.34 -30.94 33.12
N ARG A 321 -2.31 -31.54 31.92
CA ARG A 321 -3.05 -31.03 30.76
C ARG A 321 -4.56 -31.05 31.04
N SER A 322 -5.13 -29.87 31.26
CA SER A 322 -6.58 -29.68 31.26
C SER A 322 -7.17 -30.07 29.89
N ARG A 323 -8.20 -30.92 29.87
CA ARG A 323 -8.97 -31.27 28.64
C ARG A 323 -9.78 -30.08 28.08
N ARG A 324 -9.78 -28.92 28.74
CA ARG A 324 -10.54 -27.74 28.34
C ARG A 324 -9.79 -27.02 27.20
N ARG A 325 -10.10 -27.40 25.96
CA ARG A 325 -9.62 -26.69 24.77
C ARG A 325 -10.08 -25.23 24.82
N SER A 326 -9.13 -24.29 24.74
CA SER A 326 -9.49 -22.91 24.40
C SER A 326 -10.20 -22.90 23.04
N SER A 327 -11.16 -22.00 22.84
CA SER A 327 -11.86 -21.91 21.55
C SER A 327 -10.82 -21.64 20.45
N PRO A 328 -10.73 -22.49 19.40
CA PRO A 328 -9.71 -22.35 18.36
C PRO A 328 -9.84 -20.98 17.70
N GLN A 329 -8.77 -20.20 17.76
CA GLN A 329 -8.72 -18.91 17.08
C GLN A 329 -8.26 -19.17 15.64
N THR A 330 -9.10 -18.85 14.67
CA THR A 330 -8.76 -18.96 13.25
C THR A 330 -8.43 -17.57 12.72
N LYS A 331 -7.26 -17.43 12.09
CA LYS A 331 -6.73 -16.18 11.56
C LYS A 331 -6.43 -16.35 10.08
N GLU A 332 -6.86 -15.39 9.25
CA GLU A 332 -6.47 -15.32 7.84
C GLU A 332 -4.97 -15.02 7.73
N LYS A 333 -4.30 -15.74 6.84
CA LYS A 333 -2.88 -15.57 6.52
C LYS A 333 -2.71 -15.14 5.07
N PRO A 334 -1.58 -14.52 4.72
CA PRO A 334 -1.35 -14.13 3.36
C PRO A 334 -1.31 -15.33 2.41
N GLY A 335 -1.98 -15.19 1.26
CA GLY A 335 -2.06 -16.23 0.24
C GLY A 335 -3.45 -16.38 -0.35
N LEU A 336 -3.50 -16.96 -1.54
CA LEU A 336 -4.72 -17.23 -2.29
C LEU A 336 -4.70 -18.64 -2.84
N SER A 337 -5.86 -19.27 -2.84
CA SER A 337 -6.08 -20.50 -3.59
C SER A 337 -6.05 -20.21 -5.10
N PRO A 338 -5.38 -21.04 -5.91
CA PRO A 338 -5.46 -21.00 -7.37
C PRO A 338 -6.89 -21.12 -7.92
N LEU A 339 -7.84 -21.62 -7.12
CA LEU A 339 -9.26 -21.66 -7.45
C LEU A 339 -9.88 -20.27 -7.68
N LEU A 340 -9.17 -19.19 -7.34
CA LEU A 340 -9.61 -17.83 -7.61
C LEU A 340 -9.25 -17.35 -9.03
N LEU A 341 -8.34 -18.03 -9.74
CA LEU A 341 -7.92 -17.64 -11.10
C LEU A 341 -9.09 -17.50 -12.09
N PRO A 342 -10.10 -18.40 -12.12
CA PRO A 342 -11.29 -18.22 -12.95
C PRO A 342 -12.07 -16.92 -12.67
N TYR A 343 -12.02 -16.39 -11.45
CA TYR A 343 -12.65 -15.11 -11.10
C TYR A 343 -11.78 -13.89 -11.46
N LEU A 344 -10.48 -14.09 -11.63
CA LEU A 344 -9.50 -13.03 -11.84
C LEU A 344 -9.25 -12.79 -13.34
N LEU A 345 -8.90 -13.85 -14.05
CA LEU A 345 -8.38 -13.77 -15.43
C LEU A 345 -9.36 -13.18 -16.45
N PRO A 346 -10.68 -13.44 -16.41
CA PRO A 346 -11.60 -12.90 -17.42
C PRO A 346 -11.67 -11.37 -17.46
N TYR A 347 -11.37 -10.72 -16.34
CA TYR A 347 -11.55 -9.27 -16.19
C TYR A 347 -10.24 -8.50 -16.14
N THR A 348 -9.10 -9.18 -16.03
CA THR A 348 -7.83 -8.57 -15.61
C THR A 348 -6.77 -8.61 -16.70
N ALA A 349 -6.12 -7.47 -16.97
CA ALA A 349 -4.89 -7.40 -17.73
C ALA A 349 -3.72 -7.10 -16.79
N PHE A 350 -2.72 -7.97 -16.78
CA PHE A 350 -1.46 -7.77 -16.08
C PHE A 350 -0.45 -7.16 -17.05
N VAL A 351 0.20 -6.06 -16.67
CA VAL A 351 1.16 -5.35 -17.52
C VAL A 351 2.42 -4.99 -16.73
N ARG A 352 3.58 -5.46 -17.18
CA ARG A 352 4.88 -5.17 -16.55
C ARG A 352 5.64 -4.11 -17.33
N LEU A 353 6.54 -3.40 -16.66
CA LEU A 353 7.33 -2.33 -17.28
C LEU A 353 8.24 -2.82 -18.42
N PRO A 354 8.93 -3.98 -18.31
CA PRO A 354 9.72 -4.53 -19.41
C PRO A 354 8.90 -4.90 -20.65
N GLU A 355 7.61 -5.19 -20.49
CA GLU A 355 6.70 -5.52 -21.60
C GLU A 355 6.20 -4.26 -22.34
N VAL A 356 6.43 -3.07 -21.77
CA VAL A 356 6.01 -1.77 -22.33
C VAL A 356 7.17 -1.07 -23.03
N ALA A 357 8.35 -1.08 -22.43
CA ALA A 357 9.53 -0.41 -22.97
C ALA A 357 10.69 -1.42 -23.05
N GLU A 358 11.07 -1.79 -24.28
CA GLU A 358 12.33 -2.47 -24.55
C GLU A 358 13.49 -1.50 -24.26
N GLY A 359 14.57 -1.99 -23.66
CA GLY A 359 15.77 -1.18 -23.38
C GLY A 359 15.65 -0.19 -22.22
N LEU A 360 14.86 -0.51 -21.18
CA LEU A 360 14.95 0.21 -19.91
C LEU A 360 16.39 0.18 -19.40
N PRO A 361 16.91 1.29 -18.85
CA PRO A 361 18.27 1.30 -18.34
C PRO A 361 18.39 0.40 -17.11
N PRO A 362 19.60 -0.10 -16.82
CA PRO A 362 19.83 -0.98 -15.67
C PRO A 362 19.30 -0.36 -14.36
N TYR A 363 18.65 -1.18 -13.55
CA TYR A 363 18.12 -0.82 -12.23
C TYR A 363 18.85 -1.66 -11.18
N ARG A 364 19.51 -1.00 -10.22
CA ARG A 364 20.20 -1.68 -9.12
C ARG A 364 19.82 -1.13 -7.77
N GLU A 365 19.73 -2.04 -6.81
CA GLU A 365 19.41 -1.76 -5.42
C GLU A 365 20.50 -2.34 -4.52
N GLU A 366 21.02 -1.54 -3.59
CA GLU A 366 22.14 -1.92 -2.73
C GLU A 366 21.87 -1.48 -1.29
N VAL A 367 22.22 -2.32 -0.31
CA VAL A 367 22.25 -1.92 1.10
C VAL A 367 23.67 -1.61 1.52
N ILE A 368 23.83 -0.42 2.10
CA ILE A 368 25.10 0.04 2.63
C ILE A 368 25.01 0.01 4.16
N TYR A 369 25.75 -0.94 4.73
CA TYR A 369 25.92 -1.05 6.17
C TYR A 369 27.11 -0.21 6.62
N LEU A 370 26.87 0.70 7.56
CA LEU A 370 27.90 1.59 8.11
C LEU A 370 28.09 1.32 9.60
N ASP A 371 29.31 1.46 10.07
CA ASP A 371 29.63 1.39 11.49
C ASP A 371 29.48 2.76 12.14
N LEU A 372 28.99 2.78 13.38
CA LEU A 372 28.97 3.99 14.20
C LEU A 372 30.39 4.30 14.70
N GLU A 373 30.75 5.58 14.73
CA GLU A 373 32.04 6.08 15.24
C GLU A 373 31.86 6.66 16.65
N GLU A 374 32.94 6.75 17.44
CA GLU A 374 32.90 7.46 18.73
C GLU A 374 32.84 8.99 18.53
N PRO A 375 32.16 9.74 19.43
CA PRO A 375 31.45 9.28 20.64
C PRO A 375 30.01 8.81 20.38
N HIS A 376 29.53 8.92 19.12
CA HIS A 376 28.16 8.61 18.74
C HIS A 376 27.78 7.15 19.02
N LYS A 377 28.68 6.21 18.76
CA LYS A 377 28.52 4.78 19.03
C LYS A 377 28.16 4.50 20.49
N SER A 378 28.92 5.05 21.43
CA SER A 378 28.66 4.88 22.87
C SER A 378 27.30 5.44 23.30
N LEU A 379 26.90 6.60 22.77
CA LEU A 379 25.61 7.21 23.07
C LEU A 379 24.43 6.38 22.55
N VAL A 380 24.51 5.91 21.30
CA VAL A 380 23.48 5.04 20.71
C VAL A 380 23.36 3.72 21.49
N LYS A 381 24.49 3.11 21.87
CA LYS A 381 24.51 1.87 22.66
C LYS A 381 23.81 2.06 24.01
N ALA A 382 24.10 3.15 24.72
CA ALA A 382 23.45 3.48 26.00
C ALA A 382 21.95 3.71 25.83
N PHE A 383 21.54 4.42 24.78
CA PHE A 383 20.14 4.66 24.45
C PHE A 383 19.38 3.36 24.12
N TYR A 384 20.00 2.46 23.37
CA TYR A 384 19.43 1.16 23.02
C TYR A 384 19.25 0.25 24.23
N ASN A 385 20.17 0.29 25.20
CA ASN A 385 20.04 -0.46 26.44
C ASN A 385 18.80 -0.01 27.25
N GLN A 386 18.53 1.30 27.31
CA GLN A 386 17.33 1.85 27.94
C GLN A 386 16.06 1.37 27.22
N LEU A 387 16.02 1.48 25.89
CA LEU A 387 14.88 1.02 25.09
C LEU A 387 14.63 -0.49 25.21
N LYS A 388 15.70 -1.29 25.22
CA LYS A 388 15.63 -2.75 25.39
C LYS A 388 15.00 -3.14 26.72
N ALA A 389 15.35 -2.45 27.81
CA ALA A 389 14.74 -2.67 29.12
C ALA A 389 13.23 -2.38 29.08
N ALA A 390 12.85 -1.22 28.52
CA ALA A 390 11.46 -0.81 28.42
C ALA A 390 10.60 -1.73 27.53
N VAL A 391 11.14 -2.19 26.40
CA VAL A 391 10.43 -3.11 25.51
C VAL A 391 10.23 -4.48 26.18
N LYS A 392 11.24 -4.98 26.92
CA LYS A 392 11.09 -6.23 27.68
C LYS A 392 9.95 -6.14 28.69
N GLU A 393 9.86 -5.04 29.43
CA GLU A 393 8.79 -4.78 30.38
C GLU A 393 7.42 -4.66 29.69
N ALA A 394 7.33 -3.89 28.61
CA ALA A 394 6.08 -3.74 27.85
C ALA A 394 5.58 -5.06 27.26
N LEU A 395 6.48 -5.90 26.74
CA LEU A 395 6.16 -7.24 26.25
C LEU A 395 5.70 -8.18 27.37
N ALA A 396 6.31 -8.12 28.56
CA ALA A 396 5.88 -8.90 29.72
C ALA A 396 4.46 -8.54 30.17
N ARG A 397 4.09 -7.26 30.06
CA ARG A 397 2.73 -6.75 30.33
C ARG A 397 1.73 -7.00 29.18
N GLY A 398 2.17 -7.56 28.06
CA GLY A 398 1.34 -7.81 26.88
C GLY A 398 0.89 -6.55 26.12
N SER A 399 1.52 -5.39 26.37
CA SER A 399 1.09 -4.12 25.79
C SER A 399 1.65 -3.91 24.38
N LYS A 400 0.80 -4.04 23.36
CA LYS A 400 1.15 -3.77 21.95
C LYS A 400 1.16 -2.29 21.59
N ARG A 401 0.54 -1.45 22.41
CA ARG A 401 0.34 -0.01 22.13
C ARG A 401 1.62 0.80 22.35
N LEU A 402 2.49 0.35 23.24
CA LEU A 402 3.75 1.02 23.60
C LEU A 402 4.87 0.81 22.56
N LEU A 403 4.80 -0.27 21.79
CA LEU A 403 5.87 -0.69 20.89
C LEU A 403 6.11 0.31 19.74
N GLY A 404 5.07 0.96 19.23
CA GLY A 404 5.19 1.89 18.10
C GLY A 404 6.14 3.06 18.37
N GLY A 405 6.02 3.70 19.54
CA GLY A 405 6.87 4.83 19.92
C GLY A 405 8.32 4.42 20.17
N TYR A 406 8.54 3.27 20.81
CA TYR A 406 9.88 2.75 21.12
C TYR A 406 10.65 2.38 19.86
N LEU A 407 9.97 1.78 18.89
CA LEU A 407 10.58 1.44 17.59
C LEU A 407 10.92 2.67 16.77
N GLN A 408 10.04 3.68 16.76
CA GLN A 408 10.34 4.95 16.09
C GLN A 408 11.56 5.62 16.72
N GLY A 409 11.67 5.57 18.05
CA GLY A 409 12.86 6.01 18.78
C GLY A 409 14.11 5.24 18.39
N ALA A 410 14.05 3.90 18.40
CA ALA A 410 15.18 3.04 18.05
C ALA A 410 15.65 3.24 16.60
N LEU A 411 14.73 3.34 15.63
CA LEU A 411 15.08 3.52 14.22
C LEU A 411 15.65 4.90 13.93
N ASN A 412 15.07 5.96 14.50
CA ASN A 412 15.46 7.34 14.21
C ASN A 412 16.56 7.87 15.13
N GLY A 413 16.75 7.29 16.31
CA GLY A 413 17.74 7.72 17.30
C GLY A 413 19.15 7.81 16.72
N PRO A 414 19.67 6.75 16.08
CA PRO A 414 21.00 6.76 15.45
C PRO A 414 21.18 7.81 14.35
N ASP A 415 20.10 8.32 13.74
CA ASP A 415 20.21 9.36 12.71
C ASP A 415 20.10 10.78 13.32
N ALA A 416 19.66 10.91 14.58
CA ALA A 416 19.38 12.18 15.24
C ALA A 416 20.56 12.69 16.10
N HIS A 417 21.80 12.40 15.69
CA HIS A 417 23.02 12.75 16.42
C HIS A 417 23.20 14.26 16.71
N PHE A 418 22.54 15.15 15.95
CA PHE A 418 22.64 16.61 16.10
C PHE A 418 21.64 17.19 17.10
N THR A 419 20.73 16.38 17.66
CA THR A 419 19.70 16.86 18.59
C THR A 419 19.42 15.85 19.68
N ASP A 420 18.97 16.32 20.85
CA ASP A 420 18.60 15.44 21.93
C ASP A 420 17.40 14.57 21.53
N VAL A 421 17.47 13.29 21.86
CA VAL A 421 16.42 12.32 21.58
C VAL A 421 15.81 11.87 22.88
N GLU A 422 14.54 12.20 23.09
CA GLU A 422 13.72 11.59 24.13
C GLU A 422 12.67 10.68 23.52
N VAL A 423 12.43 9.56 24.18
CA VAL A 423 11.31 8.65 23.93
C VAL A 423 10.48 8.58 25.19
N ARG A 424 9.20 8.95 25.08
CA ARG A 424 8.27 8.99 26.20
C ARG A 424 7.23 7.88 26.09
N ASP A 425 6.83 7.33 27.22
CA ASP A 425 5.72 6.41 27.32
C ASP A 425 4.41 7.16 26.99
N PRO A 426 3.63 6.74 25.98
CA PRO A 426 2.44 7.46 25.56
C PRO A 426 1.31 7.53 26.57
N GLU A 427 1.28 6.65 27.58
CA GLU A 427 0.21 6.56 28.56
C GLU A 427 0.52 7.40 29.80
N SER A 428 1.76 7.32 30.27
CA SER A 428 2.20 7.94 31.51
C SER A 428 3.00 9.24 31.30
N GLY A 429 3.52 9.48 30.09
CA GLY A 429 4.31 10.67 29.74
C GLY A 429 5.76 10.65 30.24
N TRP A 430 6.15 9.61 30.98
CA TRP A 430 7.50 9.44 31.51
C TRP A 430 8.52 9.24 30.40
N VAL A 431 9.73 9.74 30.61
CA VAL A 431 10.87 9.49 29.71
C VAL A 431 11.33 8.06 29.93
N VAL A 432 11.30 7.27 28.86
CA VAL A 432 11.64 5.84 28.83
C VAL A 432 13.07 5.62 28.37
N ALA A 433 13.52 6.45 27.42
CA ALA A 433 14.89 6.44 26.97
C ALA A 433 15.29 7.83 26.49
N GLN A 434 16.55 8.18 26.71
CA GLN A 434 17.13 9.44 26.26
C GLN A 434 18.54 9.26 25.70
N MET A 435 18.87 10.08 24.70
CA MET A 435 20.20 10.20 24.10
C MET A 435 20.52 11.68 23.92
N ARG A 436 21.71 12.09 24.33
CA ARG A 436 22.19 13.47 24.10
C ARG A 436 22.73 13.60 22.69
N ALA A 437 22.64 14.80 22.13
CA ALA A 437 23.30 15.15 20.88
C ALA A 437 24.82 14.97 21.01
N VAL A 438 25.45 14.49 19.94
CA VAL A 438 26.90 14.52 19.77
C VAL A 438 27.37 15.96 19.55
N GLY A 439 26.61 16.72 18.76
CA GLY A 439 26.87 18.11 18.41
C GLY A 439 26.46 18.41 16.97
N GLU A 440 26.26 19.69 16.66
CA GLU A 440 25.87 20.10 15.31
C GLU A 440 27.00 19.96 14.29
N ASP A 441 28.25 20.12 14.71
CA ASP A 441 29.44 20.06 13.84
C ASP A 441 29.88 18.62 13.53
N TYR A 442 29.36 17.63 14.26
CA TYR A 442 29.68 16.24 14.02
C TYR A 442 28.99 15.74 12.74
N LEU A 443 29.77 15.29 11.76
CA LEU A 443 29.26 14.57 10.60
C LEU A 443 29.20 13.07 10.91
N SER A 444 27.99 12.52 10.84
CA SER A 444 27.74 11.10 10.99
C SER A 444 28.34 10.28 9.82
N PRO A 445 28.62 8.98 10.01
CA PRO A 445 29.12 8.13 8.93
C PRO A 445 28.20 8.08 7.69
N LYS A 446 26.88 8.17 7.88
CA LYS A 446 25.92 8.25 6.77
C LYS A 446 26.02 9.57 6.00
N GLU A 447 26.19 10.70 6.70
CA GLU A 447 26.40 12.00 6.05
C GLU A 447 27.73 12.03 5.29
N LYS A 448 28.82 11.52 5.90
CA LYS A 448 30.12 11.39 5.22
C LYS A 448 30.02 10.52 3.96
N TRP A 449 29.34 9.39 4.04
CA TRP A 449 29.11 8.50 2.89
C TRP A 449 28.27 9.19 1.80
N LEU A 450 27.21 9.89 2.18
CA LEU A 450 26.35 10.61 1.26
C LEU A 450 27.10 11.73 0.52
N ILE A 451 27.97 12.47 1.22
CA ILE A 451 28.82 13.51 0.61
C ILE A 451 29.78 12.90 -0.42
N ARG A 452 30.38 11.74 -0.13
CA ARG A 452 31.26 11.02 -1.08
C ARG A 452 30.49 10.60 -2.33
N LEU A 453 29.33 9.93 -2.15
CA LEU A 453 28.47 9.54 -3.26
C LEU A 453 28.06 10.75 -4.11
N LEU A 454 27.72 11.87 -3.47
CA LEU A 454 27.32 13.10 -4.17
C LEU A 454 28.43 13.68 -5.03
N SER A 455 29.67 13.66 -4.54
CA SER A 455 30.83 14.09 -5.33
C SER A 455 31.04 13.21 -6.56
N GLU A 456 30.96 11.89 -6.40
CA GLU A 456 31.09 10.91 -7.49
C GLU A 456 29.99 11.12 -8.54
N GLU A 457 28.73 11.16 -8.10
CA GLU A 457 27.57 11.31 -8.97
C GLU A 457 27.54 12.67 -9.66
N LYS A 458 27.92 13.75 -8.98
CA LYS A 458 28.02 15.10 -9.57
C LYS A 458 29.09 15.16 -10.66
N SER A 459 30.20 14.43 -10.51
CA SER A 459 31.24 14.34 -11.56
C SER A 459 30.71 13.69 -12.84
N GLU A 460 29.74 12.78 -12.72
CA GLU A 460 29.00 12.18 -13.84
C GLU A 460 27.78 13.03 -14.28
N GLY A 461 27.57 14.22 -13.70
CA GLY A 461 26.39 15.06 -13.96
C GLY A 461 25.07 14.42 -13.50
N ARG A 462 25.09 13.56 -12.48
CA ARG A 462 23.93 12.88 -11.89
C ARG A 462 23.38 13.67 -10.71
N ARG A 463 22.06 13.71 -10.59
CA ARG A 463 21.36 14.30 -9.44
C ARG A 463 20.89 13.20 -8.50
N ILE A 464 20.80 13.52 -7.21
CA ILE A 464 20.43 12.56 -6.18
C ILE A 464 19.13 12.96 -5.49
N LEU A 465 18.25 11.98 -5.26
CA LEU A 465 17.08 12.09 -4.39
C LEU A 465 17.35 11.35 -3.08
N VAL A 466 17.31 12.09 -1.97
CA VAL A 466 17.54 11.56 -0.63
C VAL A 466 16.22 11.47 0.14
N TYR A 467 15.88 10.27 0.58
CA TYR A 467 14.70 9.98 1.38
C TYR A 467 15.01 9.96 2.88
N VAL A 468 14.21 10.73 3.63
CA VAL A 468 14.22 10.76 5.10
C VAL A 468 12.80 10.57 5.64
N GLN A 469 12.65 10.02 6.85
CA GLN A 469 11.33 9.79 7.45
C GLN A 469 10.89 10.96 8.33
N ASN A 470 11.82 11.55 9.08
CA ASN A 470 11.46 12.53 10.09
C ASN A 470 11.58 13.97 9.56
N THR A 471 10.43 14.61 9.35
CA THR A 471 10.31 16.02 8.91
C THR A 471 9.71 16.90 10.02
N GLY A 472 9.63 16.39 11.26
CA GLY A 472 9.00 17.04 12.41
C GLY A 472 10.03 17.62 13.38
N SER A 473 9.89 17.34 14.68
CA SER A 473 10.77 17.88 15.74
C SER A 473 12.26 17.52 15.63
N LYS A 474 12.61 16.54 14.79
CA LYS A 474 13.99 16.17 14.46
C LYS A 474 14.12 16.25 12.94
N ASP A 475 14.13 17.48 12.43
CA ASP A 475 14.02 17.76 11.00
C ASP A 475 15.29 17.33 10.25
N GLN A 476 15.28 16.09 9.78
CA GLN A 476 16.36 15.51 8.97
C GLN A 476 16.45 16.18 7.60
N VAL A 477 15.34 16.74 7.09
CA VAL A 477 15.36 17.47 5.82
C VAL A 477 16.20 18.73 5.98
N ALA A 478 15.98 19.50 7.06
CA ALA A 478 16.78 20.69 7.34
C ALA A 478 18.25 20.35 7.59
N ARG A 479 18.53 19.32 8.41
CA ARG A 479 19.91 18.88 8.70
C ARG A 479 20.67 18.54 7.42
N LEU A 480 20.13 17.63 6.60
CA LEU A 480 20.81 17.20 5.38
C LEU A 480 20.90 18.33 4.36
N THR A 481 19.87 19.17 4.22
CA THR A 481 19.94 20.33 3.31
C THR A 481 21.09 21.27 3.71
N ARG A 482 21.26 21.56 5.01
CA ARG A 482 22.36 22.37 5.51
C ARG A 482 23.72 21.72 5.25
N VAL A 483 23.91 20.49 5.73
CA VAL A 483 25.18 19.75 5.62
C VAL A 483 25.64 19.63 4.16
N LEU A 484 24.72 19.34 3.25
CA LEU A 484 25.04 19.20 1.83
C LEU A 484 25.32 20.56 1.17
N THR A 485 24.66 21.63 1.62
CA THR A 485 24.97 22.99 1.13
C THR A 485 26.34 23.46 1.59
N GLU A 486 26.69 23.22 2.85
CA GLU A 486 28.02 23.49 3.42
C GLU A 486 29.12 22.70 2.71
N ALA A 487 28.81 21.48 2.26
CA ALA A 487 29.70 20.66 1.44
C ALA A 487 29.77 21.10 -0.05
N GLY A 488 29.08 22.19 -0.44
CA GLY A 488 29.17 22.79 -1.78
C GLY A 488 28.16 22.25 -2.81
N PHE A 489 27.10 21.57 -2.38
CA PHE A 489 26.03 21.09 -3.25
C PHE A 489 24.81 22.01 -3.24
N ARG A 490 24.13 22.14 -4.39
CA ARG A 490 22.82 22.81 -4.46
C ARG A 490 21.73 21.87 -3.96
N ALA A 491 21.53 21.83 -2.64
CA ALA A 491 20.54 20.98 -1.98
C ALA A 491 19.22 21.73 -1.71
N VAL A 492 18.08 21.06 -1.89
CA VAL A 492 16.76 21.61 -1.53
C VAL A 492 15.91 20.58 -0.78
N GLY A 493 15.20 21.04 0.25
CA GLY A 493 14.23 20.24 1.00
C GLY A 493 12.80 20.37 0.45
N LEU A 494 12.07 19.26 0.35
CA LEU A 494 10.63 19.25 0.05
C LEU A 494 9.83 18.85 1.29
N TYR A 495 8.96 19.76 1.72
CA TYR A 495 8.09 19.62 2.89
C TYR A 495 6.62 19.49 2.51
N ALA A 496 5.84 18.84 3.38
CA ALA A 496 4.44 18.53 3.13
C ALA A 496 3.53 19.77 3.12
N ASP A 497 3.85 20.72 4.00
CA ASP A 497 3.14 21.95 4.32
C ASP A 497 3.61 23.15 3.49
N THR A 498 4.88 23.17 3.06
CA THR A 498 5.44 24.27 2.25
C THR A 498 4.98 24.24 0.80
N VAL A 499 4.79 23.04 0.22
CA VAL A 499 4.38 22.90 -1.19
C VAL A 499 3.14 22.02 -1.30
N LYS A 500 2.02 22.63 -1.71
CA LYS A 500 0.76 21.93 -1.90
C LYS A 500 0.93 20.80 -2.91
N PRO A 501 0.28 19.63 -2.70
CA PRO A 501 0.46 18.48 -3.57
C PRO A 501 0.23 18.75 -5.07
N GLU A 502 -0.68 19.66 -5.43
CA GLU A 502 -0.95 20.00 -6.83
C GLU A 502 0.17 20.83 -7.49
N GLU A 503 0.98 21.54 -6.69
CA GLU A 503 2.03 22.46 -7.16
C GLU A 503 3.42 21.80 -7.21
N ARG A 504 3.59 20.63 -6.56
CA ARG A 504 4.90 19.97 -6.38
C ARG A 504 5.63 19.68 -7.67
N GLU A 505 4.90 19.27 -8.71
CA GLU A 505 5.53 18.91 -9.99
C GLU A 505 6.10 20.14 -10.71
N ALA A 506 5.35 21.25 -10.72
CA ALA A 506 5.82 22.50 -11.30
C ALA A 506 6.97 23.09 -10.46
N TRP A 507 6.87 23.00 -9.13
CA TRP A 507 7.93 23.40 -8.22
C TRP A 507 9.22 22.62 -8.48
N LEU A 508 9.11 21.30 -8.64
CA LEU A 508 10.27 20.43 -8.89
C LEU A 508 10.94 20.76 -10.23
N ARG A 509 10.16 20.89 -11.31
CA ARG A 509 10.69 21.28 -12.62
C ARG A 509 11.46 22.59 -12.59
N ARG A 510 10.96 23.58 -11.85
CA ARG A 510 11.67 24.85 -11.64
C ARG A 510 12.99 24.64 -10.88
N LYS A 511 13.00 23.84 -9.80
CA LYS A 511 14.24 23.53 -9.06
C LYS A 511 15.27 22.79 -9.90
N VAL A 512 14.83 21.88 -10.78
CA VAL A 512 15.69 21.22 -11.76
C VAL A 512 16.28 22.24 -12.75
N ALA A 513 15.48 23.19 -13.24
CA ALA A 513 15.95 24.25 -14.14
C ALA A 513 16.92 25.24 -13.45
N GLU A 514 16.74 25.51 -12.16
CA GLU A 514 17.69 26.27 -11.31
C GLU A 514 19.00 25.49 -11.06
N GLY A 515 19.06 24.22 -11.47
CA GLY A 515 20.24 23.38 -11.41
C GLY A 515 20.40 22.64 -10.08
N VAL A 516 19.33 22.32 -9.35
CA VAL A 516 19.46 21.51 -8.12
C VAL A 516 20.33 20.25 -8.32
N ASP A 517 21.23 20.01 -7.37
CA ASP A 517 22.07 18.80 -7.35
C ASP A 517 21.39 17.70 -6.52
N VAL A 518 20.74 18.08 -5.41
CA VAL A 518 20.13 17.16 -4.44
C VAL A 518 18.73 17.60 -4.02
N LEU A 519 17.79 16.67 -4.07
CA LEU A 519 16.46 16.82 -3.46
C LEU A 519 16.39 15.97 -2.19
N VAL A 520 16.05 16.57 -1.05
CA VAL A 520 15.79 15.86 0.21
C VAL A 520 14.29 15.87 0.48
N ALA A 521 13.67 14.71 0.64
CA ALA A 521 12.22 14.62 0.80
C ALA A 521 11.78 13.41 1.64
N HIS A 522 10.58 13.47 2.21
CA HIS A 522 9.94 12.27 2.73
C HIS A 522 9.41 11.41 1.57
N PRO A 523 9.64 10.07 1.55
CA PRO A 523 9.19 9.21 0.46
C PRO A 523 7.68 9.32 0.18
N ARG A 524 6.85 9.55 1.21
CA ARG A 524 5.40 9.75 1.06
C ARG A 524 5.01 11.01 0.29
N LEU A 525 5.90 12.00 0.17
CA LEU A 525 5.62 13.22 -0.59
C LEU A 525 5.77 13.02 -2.09
N VAL A 526 6.55 12.01 -2.49
CA VAL A 526 6.84 11.67 -3.89
C VAL A 526 6.31 10.29 -4.30
N GLN A 527 5.77 9.52 -3.34
CA GLN A 527 5.24 8.17 -3.55
C GLN A 527 4.12 8.12 -4.59
N THR A 528 3.51 9.24 -4.97
CA THR A 528 2.42 9.30 -5.94
C THR A 528 2.53 10.52 -6.86
N GLY A 529 2.27 10.31 -8.16
CA GLY A 529 2.09 11.39 -9.15
C GLY A 529 3.32 12.13 -9.67
N LEU A 530 4.35 12.34 -8.85
CA LEU A 530 5.54 13.09 -9.23
C LEU A 530 6.44 12.30 -10.17
N ASP A 531 6.91 12.94 -11.24
CA ASP A 531 7.97 12.41 -12.11
C ASP A 531 9.34 12.80 -11.56
N LEU A 532 10.22 11.81 -11.39
CA LEU A 532 11.54 11.95 -10.77
C LEU A 532 12.66 11.46 -11.69
N VAL A 533 12.41 11.36 -13.01
CA VAL A 533 13.39 10.93 -14.02
C VAL A 533 14.71 11.74 -13.95
N ASP A 534 14.64 13.02 -13.58
CA ASP A 534 15.82 13.88 -13.39
C ASP A 534 16.77 13.43 -12.27
N PHE A 535 16.34 12.55 -11.37
CA PHE A 535 17.08 12.04 -10.22
C PHE A 535 17.31 10.52 -10.35
N PRO A 536 18.28 10.09 -11.18
CA PRO A 536 18.53 8.67 -11.46
C PRO A 536 19.20 7.93 -10.28
N THR A 537 19.63 8.64 -9.24
CA THR A 537 20.21 8.04 -8.04
C THR A 537 19.36 8.37 -6.82
N LEU A 538 18.98 7.34 -6.06
CA LEU A 538 18.11 7.45 -4.90
C LEU A 538 18.83 6.91 -3.67
N VAL A 539 18.69 7.60 -2.54
CA VAL A 539 19.29 7.20 -1.27
C VAL A 539 18.23 7.21 -0.18
N PHE A 540 17.90 6.06 0.38
CA PHE A 540 17.13 5.95 1.62
C PHE A 540 18.09 6.14 2.79
N HIS A 541 18.24 7.39 3.23
CA HIS A 541 19.11 7.76 4.36
C HIS A 541 18.58 7.20 5.68
N GLN A 542 17.26 7.20 5.84
CA GLN A 542 16.56 6.55 6.94
C GLN A 542 15.76 5.34 6.45
N VAL A 543 15.68 4.29 7.28
CA VAL A 543 14.99 3.05 6.93
C VAL A 543 13.47 3.29 6.78
N GLU A 544 12.93 2.96 5.61
CA GLU A 544 11.48 2.85 5.38
C GLU A 544 11.05 1.40 5.63
N TYR A 545 10.27 1.18 6.70
CA TYR A 545 9.83 -0.16 7.07
C TYR A 545 8.50 -0.57 6.42
N SER A 546 7.81 0.35 5.73
CA SER A 546 6.66 0.05 4.89
C SER A 546 7.11 -0.40 3.50
N VAL A 547 7.04 -1.72 3.24
CA VAL A 547 7.35 -2.32 1.92
C VAL A 547 6.63 -1.60 0.79
N TYR A 548 5.36 -1.22 1.01
CA TYR A 548 4.58 -0.48 0.02
C TYR A 548 5.20 0.89 -0.29
N THR A 549 5.45 1.72 0.71
CA THR A 549 6.04 3.06 0.52
C THR A 549 7.43 2.95 -0.10
N LEU A 550 8.24 2.00 0.35
CA LEU A 550 9.58 1.72 -0.15
C LEU A 550 9.55 1.40 -1.64
N ARG A 551 8.78 0.39 -2.07
CA ARG A 551 8.66 0.01 -3.49
C ARG A 551 8.13 1.16 -4.35
N GLN A 552 7.13 1.88 -3.83
CA GLN A 552 6.57 3.02 -4.54
C GLN A 552 7.52 4.19 -4.69
N ALA A 553 8.49 4.37 -3.79
CA ALA A 553 9.46 5.46 -3.83
C ALA A 553 10.74 5.07 -4.61
N ALA A 554 11.21 3.83 -4.49
CA ALA A 554 12.43 3.32 -5.12
C ALA A 554 12.32 3.29 -6.66
N ARG A 555 11.17 2.85 -7.19
CA ARG A 555 10.93 2.77 -8.64
C ARG A 555 10.45 4.09 -9.27
N ARG A 556 10.51 5.23 -8.58
CA ARG A 556 9.97 6.52 -9.10
C ARG A 556 10.81 7.14 -10.20
N SER A 557 12.11 6.88 -10.17
CA SER A 557 13.05 7.38 -11.19
C SER A 557 13.19 6.42 -12.38
N LEU A 558 12.73 5.17 -12.23
CA LEU A 558 12.61 4.22 -13.33
C LEU A 558 11.26 4.41 -14.04
N ARG A 559 11.28 5.23 -15.09
CA ARG A 559 10.10 5.51 -15.94
C ARG A 559 10.43 5.44 -17.41
N ILE A 560 9.38 5.34 -18.22
CA ILE A 560 9.44 5.59 -19.66
C ILE A 560 10.05 6.98 -19.86
N GLY A 561 11.18 7.05 -20.58
CA GLY A 561 11.97 8.27 -20.79
C GLY A 561 13.23 8.37 -19.93
N GLN A 562 13.43 7.49 -18.94
CA GLN A 562 14.70 7.37 -18.25
C GLN A 562 15.75 6.77 -19.19
N THR A 563 16.87 7.46 -19.36
CA THR A 563 17.98 7.03 -20.22
C THR A 563 19.22 6.64 -19.44
N ARG A 564 19.25 6.91 -18.13
CA ARG A 564 20.41 6.67 -17.27
C ARG A 564 20.15 5.47 -16.36
N PRO A 565 21.18 4.65 -16.05
CA PRO A 565 21.08 3.59 -15.05
C PRO A 565 20.56 4.15 -13.73
N VAL A 566 19.58 3.47 -13.13
CA VAL A 566 18.96 3.87 -11.87
C VAL A 566 19.65 3.14 -10.72
N LYS A 567 20.16 3.90 -9.76
CA LYS A 567 20.88 3.37 -8.58
C LYS A 567 20.07 3.68 -7.32
N VAL A 568 19.78 2.69 -6.49
CA VAL A 568 19.06 2.88 -5.23
C VAL A 568 19.90 2.34 -4.08
N PHE A 569 20.18 3.18 -3.09
CA PHE A 569 20.98 2.84 -1.92
C PHE A 569 20.12 2.90 -0.65
N PHE A 570 20.19 1.87 0.18
CA PHE A 570 19.52 1.81 1.48
C PHE A 570 20.56 1.83 2.60
N LEU A 571 20.54 2.88 3.44
CA LEU A 571 21.55 3.04 4.50
C LEU A 571 21.05 2.47 5.83
N ALA A 572 21.88 1.66 6.49
CA ALA A 572 21.66 1.24 7.87
C ALA A 572 22.95 1.21 8.68
N TYR A 573 22.84 1.51 9.97
CA TYR A 573 23.93 1.26 10.91
C TYR A 573 23.95 -0.21 11.36
N ARG A 574 25.15 -0.82 11.34
CA ARG A 574 25.39 -2.16 11.91
C ARG A 574 25.12 -2.17 13.40
N GLU A 575 24.74 -3.33 13.93
CA GLU A 575 24.45 -3.53 15.36
C GLU A 575 23.32 -2.63 15.89
N THR A 576 22.46 -2.13 15.00
CA THR A 576 21.28 -1.32 15.36
C THR A 576 19.98 -1.94 14.87
N LEU A 577 18.85 -1.36 15.27
CA LEU A 577 17.54 -1.81 14.80
C LEU A 577 17.33 -1.48 13.31
N GLN A 578 18.14 -0.58 12.74
CA GLN A 578 18.07 -0.25 11.31
C GLN A 578 18.45 -1.46 10.45
N GLU A 579 19.52 -2.18 10.81
CA GLU A 579 19.95 -3.41 10.13
C GLU A 579 18.84 -4.48 10.16
N ALA A 580 18.27 -4.74 11.35
CA ALA A 580 17.16 -5.67 11.50
C ALA A 580 15.91 -5.27 10.69
N ALA A 581 15.61 -3.97 10.63
CA ALA A 581 14.48 -3.44 9.87
C ALA A 581 14.67 -3.60 8.36
N ILE A 582 15.86 -3.31 7.82
CA ILE A 582 16.17 -3.57 6.41
C ILE A 582 16.02 -5.06 6.09
N SER A 583 16.55 -5.96 6.93
CA SER A 583 16.42 -7.41 6.71
C SER A 583 14.96 -7.88 6.67
N LEU A 584 14.13 -7.33 7.56
CA LEU A 584 12.71 -7.65 7.61
C LEU A 584 11.96 -7.15 6.36
N VAL A 585 12.24 -5.92 5.93
CA VAL A 585 11.62 -5.30 4.74
C VAL A 585 12.01 -6.05 3.48
N ALA A 586 13.31 -6.37 3.34
CA ALA A 586 13.85 -7.19 2.26
C ALA A 586 13.12 -8.53 2.13
N THR A 587 12.98 -9.26 3.25
CA THR A 587 12.26 -10.54 3.28
C THR A 587 10.81 -10.38 2.85
N LYS A 588 10.12 -9.34 3.33
CA LYS A 588 8.72 -9.08 2.95
C LYS A 588 8.56 -8.60 1.52
N ALA A 589 9.53 -7.87 0.98
CA ALA A 589 9.54 -7.45 -0.43
C ALA A 589 9.63 -8.67 -1.36
N ARG A 590 10.48 -9.67 -1.06
CA ARG A 590 10.54 -10.95 -1.82
C ARG A 590 9.20 -11.65 -1.92
N SER A 591 8.52 -11.84 -0.79
CA SER A 591 7.21 -12.50 -0.77
C SER A 591 6.17 -11.72 -1.57
N SER A 592 6.26 -10.39 -1.60
CA SER A 592 5.36 -9.55 -2.39
C SER A 592 5.60 -9.67 -3.89
N LEU A 593 6.85 -9.83 -4.33
CA LEU A 593 7.22 -9.99 -5.75
C LEU A 593 6.81 -11.37 -6.28
N ALA A 594 6.98 -12.41 -5.46
CA ALA A 594 6.49 -13.76 -5.76
C ALA A 594 4.99 -13.81 -6.04
N LEU A 595 4.20 -13.02 -5.32
CA LEU A 595 2.75 -12.89 -5.51
C LEU A 595 2.35 -12.09 -6.77
N GLU A 596 3.28 -11.31 -7.34
CA GLU A 596 3.08 -10.50 -8.53
C GLU A 596 3.66 -11.15 -9.81
N GLY A 597 4.11 -12.40 -9.71
CA GLY A 597 4.57 -13.22 -10.84
C GLY A 597 6.07 -13.17 -11.10
N GLU A 598 6.88 -12.57 -10.22
CA GLU A 598 8.35 -12.72 -10.22
C GLU A 598 8.72 -13.92 -9.36
N LEU A 599 9.09 -15.04 -9.99
CA LEU A 599 9.57 -16.22 -9.27
C LEU A 599 10.95 -15.94 -8.68
N VAL A 600 10.98 -15.55 -7.41
CA VAL A 600 12.21 -15.49 -6.63
C VAL A 600 12.44 -16.86 -5.97
N GLU A 601 13.66 -17.38 -6.01
CA GLU A 601 14.04 -18.60 -5.29
C GLU A 601 13.58 -18.54 -3.82
N GLY A 602 12.85 -19.57 -3.40
CA GLY A 602 12.29 -19.68 -2.05
C GLY A 602 11.03 -18.86 -1.76
N GLY A 603 10.45 -18.16 -2.75
CA GLY A 603 9.43 -17.11 -2.56
C GLY A 603 8.00 -17.54 -2.18
N LEU A 604 7.65 -18.83 -2.24
CA LEU A 604 6.33 -19.31 -1.79
C LEU A 604 6.30 -19.76 -0.33
N ALA A 605 7.46 -19.96 0.29
CA ALA A 605 7.56 -20.39 1.68
C ALA A 605 8.16 -19.27 2.55
N VAL A 606 7.44 -18.93 3.63
CA VAL A 606 7.90 -18.08 4.74
C VAL A 606 7.76 -16.56 4.55
N ALA A 607 6.53 -16.07 4.35
CA ALA A 607 6.16 -14.78 4.93
C ALA A 607 5.72 -15.00 6.39
N SER A 608 6.66 -14.95 7.34
CA SER A 608 6.29 -15.03 8.77
C SER A 608 5.36 -13.87 9.15
N GLU A 609 4.19 -14.19 9.73
CA GLU A 609 3.05 -13.27 9.90
C GLU A 609 3.09 -12.41 11.18
N GLU A 610 4.27 -12.16 11.69
CA GLU A 610 4.41 -11.22 12.79
C GLU A 610 4.35 -9.78 12.24
N ASP A 611 3.53 -8.96 12.92
CA ASP A 611 3.48 -7.52 12.75
C ASP A 611 4.93 -7.00 12.72
N PRO A 612 5.37 -6.26 11.68
CA PRO A 612 6.75 -5.78 11.64
C PRO A 612 7.16 -5.06 12.92
N THR A 613 6.22 -4.34 13.53
CA THR A 613 6.40 -3.71 14.83
C THR A 613 6.70 -4.74 15.92
N LEU A 614 5.96 -5.85 15.97
CA LEU A 614 6.20 -6.91 16.94
C LEU A 614 7.52 -7.65 16.70
N VAL A 615 7.86 -7.97 15.44
CA VAL A 615 9.13 -8.63 15.10
C VAL A 615 10.30 -7.76 15.54
N LEU A 616 10.29 -6.48 15.16
CA LEU A 616 11.36 -5.56 15.51
C LEU A 616 11.43 -5.34 17.02
N ALA A 617 10.30 -5.33 17.73
CA ALA A 617 10.29 -5.27 19.18
C ALA A 617 10.90 -6.52 19.82
N GLN A 618 10.61 -7.72 19.29
CA GLN A 618 11.22 -8.96 19.76
C GLN A 618 12.73 -9.00 19.48
N VAL A 619 13.17 -8.49 18.33
CA VAL A 619 14.60 -8.35 17.98
C VAL A 619 15.28 -7.40 18.95
N LEU A 620 14.70 -6.22 19.19
CA LEU A 620 15.22 -5.25 20.16
C LEU A 620 15.27 -5.84 21.58
N ALA A 621 14.28 -6.64 21.97
CA ALA A 621 14.27 -7.34 23.24
C ALA A 621 15.29 -8.51 23.34
N GLY A 622 15.90 -8.91 22.23
CA GLY A 622 16.79 -10.08 22.13
C GLY A 622 16.06 -11.42 22.17
N LYS A 623 14.75 -11.45 21.87
CA LYS A 623 13.93 -12.68 21.80
C LYS A 623 13.95 -13.34 20.43
N LYS A 624 14.38 -12.62 19.39
CA LYS A 624 14.45 -13.09 18.00
C LYS A 624 15.71 -12.52 17.35
N SER A 625 16.33 -13.28 16.46
CA SER A 625 17.43 -12.82 15.62
C SER A 625 17.00 -12.82 14.16
N LEU A 626 17.45 -11.83 13.40
CA LEU A 626 17.28 -11.78 11.94
C LEU A 626 18.69 -11.80 11.35
N ALA A 627 18.92 -12.69 10.38
CA ALA A 627 20.15 -12.65 9.61
C ALA A 627 20.25 -11.31 8.85
N PRO A 628 21.46 -10.73 8.68
CA PRO A 628 21.67 -9.64 7.75
C PRO A 628 21.12 -10.04 6.39
N ALA A 629 20.44 -9.12 5.71
CA ALA A 629 19.88 -9.42 4.41
C ALA A 629 21.01 -9.59 3.38
N SER A 630 21.43 -10.84 3.14
CA SER A 630 22.15 -11.29 1.93
C SER A 630 21.34 -11.10 0.63
N PHE A 631 20.18 -10.45 0.74
CA PHE A 631 19.21 -10.16 -0.29
C PHE A 631 19.73 -9.30 -1.43
N TRP A 632 20.52 -8.28 -1.10
CA TRP A 632 20.87 -7.22 -2.05
C TRP A 632 22.13 -7.53 -2.83
N GLU A 633 23.03 -8.32 -2.25
CA GLU A 633 24.25 -8.80 -2.92
C GLU A 633 23.92 -9.71 -4.12
N ASN A 634 22.86 -10.53 -4.03
CA ASN A 634 22.48 -11.48 -5.09
C ASN A 634 21.49 -10.92 -6.13
N LEU A 635 20.85 -9.77 -5.88
CA LEU A 635 20.01 -9.08 -6.86
C LEU A 635 20.83 -8.29 -7.89
N ALA A 636 22.09 -7.97 -7.56
CA ALA A 636 23.03 -7.27 -8.43
C ALA A 636 23.46 -8.09 -9.67
N GLY A 637 23.04 -9.35 -9.80
CA GLY A 637 23.55 -10.29 -10.80
C GLY A 637 22.54 -10.96 -11.74
N VAL A 638 21.24 -10.68 -11.66
CA VAL A 638 20.28 -11.27 -12.62
C VAL A 638 20.08 -10.31 -13.78
N ASP A 639 21.13 -10.15 -14.57
CA ASP A 639 21.02 -9.62 -15.93
C ASP A 639 20.74 -10.79 -16.88
N THR A 640 19.73 -10.61 -17.73
CA THR A 640 19.27 -11.58 -18.70
C THR A 640 20.19 -11.61 -19.92
N ALA A 641 21.06 -12.61 -20.04
CA ALA A 641 21.52 -13.17 -21.32
C ALA A 641 22.42 -14.41 -21.10
N GLU A 642 22.08 -15.51 -21.76
CA GLU A 642 22.94 -16.66 -22.10
C GLU A 642 23.42 -17.59 -20.96
N ASN A 643 22.66 -18.66 -20.71
CA ASN A 643 23.17 -19.85 -19.99
C ASN A 643 23.15 -21.09 -20.93
N PRO A 644 24.31 -21.66 -21.30
CA PRO A 644 24.43 -22.86 -22.14
C PRO A 644 23.83 -24.14 -21.55
N ALA A 645 23.48 -24.17 -20.26
CA ALA A 645 22.84 -25.32 -19.60
C ALA A 645 21.38 -25.55 -20.05
N ARG A 646 20.79 -24.60 -20.80
CA ARG A 646 19.38 -24.58 -21.18
C ARG A 646 18.99 -25.67 -22.18
N GLU A 647 19.86 -26.04 -23.12
CA GLU A 647 19.53 -27.04 -24.15
C GLU A 647 19.51 -28.48 -23.61
N ALA A 648 20.43 -28.82 -22.71
CA ALA A 648 20.49 -30.13 -22.08
C ALA A 648 19.29 -30.38 -21.14
N LEU A 649 18.84 -29.34 -20.43
CA LEU A 649 17.66 -29.39 -19.55
C LEU A 649 16.34 -29.51 -20.31
N VAL A 650 16.23 -28.91 -21.51
CA VAL A 650 15.03 -29.01 -22.37
C VAL A 650 14.83 -30.44 -22.89
N GLN A 651 15.89 -31.16 -23.26
CA GLN A 651 15.79 -32.56 -23.69
C GLN A 651 15.39 -33.49 -22.52
N ALA A 652 15.93 -33.27 -21.32
CA ALA A 652 15.54 -34.00 -20.11
C ALA A 652 14.09 -33.70 -19.67
N ALA A 653 13.58 -32.50 -19.96
CA ALA A 653 12.19 -32.11 -19.69
C ALA A 653 11.19 -32.77 -20.64
N GLN A 654 11.57 -32.99 -21.91
CA GLN A 654 10.75 -33.71 -22.89
C GLN A 654 10.54 -35.19 -22.53
N GLN A 655 11.51 -35.81 -21.85
CA GLN A 655 11.38 -37.19 -21.36
C GLN A 655 10.48 -37.30 -20.11
N ALA A 656 10.48 -36.30 -19.23
CA ALA A 656 9.61 -36.24 -18.03
C ALA A 656 8.16 -35.80 -18.32
N LEU A 657 7.91 -35.30 -19.53
CA LEU A 657 6.60 -34.84 -20.03
C LEU A 657 5.56 -35.98 -20.09
N ALA A 658 6.00 -37.25 -20.11
CA ALA A 658 5.13 -38.42 -20.08
C ALA A 658 4.58 -38.74 -18.67
N GLU A 659 5.28 -38.36 -17.60
CA GLU A 659 4.92 -38.69 -16.21
C GLU A 659 4.07 -37.58 -15.54
N PHE A 660 4.24 -36.32 -15.93
CA PHE A 660 3.53 -35.17 -15.36
C PHE A 660 2.06 -35.02 -15.78
N ALA A 661 1.55 -35.90 -16.63
CA ALA A 661 0.17 -35.89 -17.07
C ALA A 661 -0.85 -36.18 -15.94
N GLN A 662 -0.42 -36.71 -14.79
CA GLN A 662 -1.30 -37.29 -13.76
C GLN A 662 -1.34 -36.58 -12.40
N ILE A 663 -0.68 -35.43 -12.21
CA ILE A 663 -0.68 -34.76 -10.89
C ILE A 663 -2.00 -34.03 -10.66
N HIS A 664 -2.83 -34.58 -9.76
CA HIS A 664 -4.03 -33.94 -9.21
C HIS A 664 -3.69 -33.27 -7.88
N LEU A 665 -4.20 -32.04 -7.64
CA LEU A 665 -4.20 -31.48 -6.29
C LEU A 665 -4.96 -32.44 -5.35
N PRO A 666 -4.46 -32.74 -4.15
CA PRO A 666 -5.18 -33.57 -3.20
C PRO A 666 -6.54 -32.92 -2.93
N THR A 667 -7.58 -33.74 -2.79
CA THR A 667 -8.94 -33.26 -2.53
C THR A 667 -9.39 -33.68 -1.14
N LEU A 668 -10.25 -32.88 -0.53
CA LEU A 668 -10.89 -33.26 0.73
C LEU A 668 -11.67 -34.57 0.54
N LYS A 669 -11.25 -35.64 1.20
CA LYS A 669 -11.96 -36.94 1.15
C LYS A 669 -13.38 -36.84 1.71
N GLU A 670 -13.58 -35.99 2.71
CA GLU A 670 -14.87 -35.77 3.36
C GLU A 670 -15.13 -34.27 3.54
N SER A 671 -16.41 -33.89 3.62
CA SER A 671 -16.82 -32.53 3.89
C SER A 671 -16.33 -32.07 5.27
N ARG A 672 -15.73 -30.88 5.35
CA ARG A 672 -15.14 -30.36 6.59
C ARG A 672 -15.79 -29.06 7.02
N ARG A 673 -16.07 -28.95 8.32
CA ARG A 673 -16.63 -27.73 8.91
C ARG A 673 -15.50 -26.86 9.47
N VAL A 674 -15.29 -25.70 8.86
CA VAL A 674 -14.27 -24.72 9.26
C VAL A 674 -14.94 -23.48 9.82
N ARG A 675 -14.48 -23.01 10.98
CA ARG A 675 -14.91 -21.73 11.55
C ARG A 675 -13.96 -20.64 11.11
N VAL A 676 -14.49 -19.59 10.49
CA VAL A 676 -13.77 -18.35 10.19
C VAL A 676 -14.52 -17.22 10.88
N GLY A 677 -13.84 -16.48 11.75
CA GLY A 677 -14.48 -15.45 12.58
C GLY A 677 -15.64 -16.03 13.42
N LYS A 678 -16.85 -15.54 13.17
CA LYS A 678 -18.07 -16.01 13.85
C LYS A 678 -18.86 -17.05 13.04
N THR A 679 -18.43 -17.32 11.82
CA THR A 679 -19.20 -18.09 10.83
C THR A 679 -18.63 -19.50 10.67
N TRP A 680 -19.51 -20.49 10.58
CA TRP A 680 -19.13 -21.87 10.23
C TRP A 680 -19.40 -22.11 8.75
N THR A 681 -18.36 -22.48 8.01
CA THR A 681 -18.44 -22.81 6.59
C THR A 681 -18.16 -24.30 6.40
N VAL A 682 -18.96 -24.96 5.57
CA VAL A 682 -18.71 -26.35 5.14
C VAL A 682 -17.90 -26.31 3.85
N LEU A 683 -16.70 -26.87 3.87
CA LEU A 683 -15.92 -27.18 2.69
C LEU A 683 -16.39 -28.55 2.19
N PRO A 684 -16.92 -28.68 0.97
CA PRO A 684 -17.42 -29.96 0.47
C PRO A 684 -16.31 -30.98 0.21
N ALA A 685 -16.66 -32.26 0.30
CA ALA A 685 -15.82 -33.35 -0.21
C ALA A 685 -15.50 -33.12 -1.70
N GLY A 686 -14.30 -33.49 -2.13
CA GLY A 686 -13.79 -33.24 -3.49
C GLY A 686 -13.18 -31.86 -3.69
N GLN A 687 -13.24 -30.93 -2.71
CA GLN A 687 -12.59 -29.63 -2.85
C GLN A 687 -11.05 -29.78 -2.87
N PRO A 688 -10.35 -29.22 -3.88
CA PRO A 688 -8.89 -29.23 -3.93
C PRO A 688 -8.26 -28.47 -2.76
N VAL A 689 -7.22 -29.05 -2.15
CA VAL A 689 -6.42 -28.47 -1.05
C VAL A 689 -4.94 -28.46 -1.42
N LEU A 690 -4.18 -27.52 -0.87
CA LEU A 690 -2.74 -27.39 -1.16
C LEU A 690 -1.90 -28.47 -0.45
N PHE A 691 -2.39 -29.00 0.67
CA PHE A 691 -1.73 -30.05 1.45
C PHE A 691 -2.81 -31.00 2.00
N GLU A 692 -2.57 -32.32 1.91
CA GLU A 692 -3.26 -33.29 2.76
C GLU A 692 -2.74 -33.08 4.20
N GLU A 693 -3.62 -33.09 5.21
CA GLU A 693 -3.20 -32.91 6.61
C GLU A 693 -2.10 -33.90 6.98
N VAL A 694 -0.90 -33.40 7.32
CA VAL A 694 0.08 -34.17 8.07
C VAL A 694 -0.36 -34.10 9.53
N VAL A 695 -0.80 -35.26 10.05
CA VAL A 695 -1.36 -35.44 11.41
C VAL A 695 -0.33 -35.08 12.48
#